data_AF-A0A8B9FYX4-F1
#
_entry.id   AF-A0A8B9FYX4-F1
#
_cell.length_a   1.000
_cell.length_b   1.000
_cell.length_c   1.000
_cell.angle_alpha   90.00
_cell.angle_beta   90.00
_cell.angle_gamma   90.00
#
_symmetry.space_group_name_H-M   'P 1'
#
loop_
_entity.id
_entity.type
_entity.pdbx_description
1 polymer ?
#
loop_
_entity_poly.entity_id
_entity_poly.type
_entity_poly.pdbx_seq_one_letter_code
_entity_poly.pdbx_strand_id
1 'polypeptide(L)'
;VIAGFRGTVPHGLSLEIGDTVQILEKCDGEVFFFFVFYINCFIFQGIFPSNYIHLKNACVKNKGQFEMVIPTEDSVITEMTSTLRDWGTMWKQLYVRNEGDLFHRLWHIMNEILDLRRQVLVGHLTHDRMKDVKRHITARLDWGNEQLGLDLVPRKEYAMVDPEEISITELYRLMEHRHRKKDAPVQASSHHLFVQMKSLMCSNLGEELEVIFSLFDSKENRPISERFFLRLNRNGLPKCPEKPERHCSLFVDLGSSELRKDIYITVHIIRIGRMGAGEKKNACNVQYRRPFGCAVLSIADLLAGDSKDDLILKVYMCNTESDWYQIHENIIKKLNARYNLTGSNAGLAVSLQLLHGDIEQIRREYTSRFTHGVSITRKLGFSNIIMPGEMRNDLYITVERGEFEKGGKSVARNVEVTMHVVDSSGQILKDFISFGSGEPPASEYHSFVLYHNNGPRWAELLKLPIPVDKFRGAHIRCEFRHCSTKEKGEKKLFGFSFMPLMQENGRTLPDGTHELIVHKCEENTNLQDSGRYLKLPFSKGIFLGNNSQAIKTTKESFWITSFLCSTKLTQNGDMLDLLKWRTHPDKIAGCLSKLKEIDGSEIVKFLQDTLDTLFGILDENSQKYGSKVFDCLVHIINLLQDSKFHHFKPVMDTYIESHFAGALAYRDLIKVLKWHIDRVTEVELHEHIQEVLKAQEYIFKYIVQSRRLFSIATGGQNEEEFRCCIQELLMSVRFFLSQESKGTSALSQLQAVFLSSFPSVYSELLKLFDVREVANLVHDALGSLPTVMHGDESLQAVKLQSIGKTVESHLYTNPDSRYILLPVVLHHLHMHLQEQKDLIMCARILSNIFCLIKKNSSEKSVLEEIDVIVNSLLDILLRTILEITSRPQPSGSAMRLQFQDVTGEFVSCLLSLLRQMTDRHYQQLLDSFNTKEDLRDFLLQIFTVFRILIRPEMFPKDWTVMRLVANNVIITTVLYLSDALRKNFLNENFDYKIWDSYFFLAVIFINQLCLQLEMFTPSKKKKVLEKYGDMRVTMGCEIFSMWQNLEKFMLGYEVMNIFIFISNNCANCLNV
;
A
#
# COMPACT_ATOMS: atom_id res chain seq x y z
N VAL A 1 -2.89 33.37 33.22
CA VAL A 1 -3.48 33.98 34.42
C VAL A 1 -4.34 32.93 35.14
N ILE A 2 -4.17 32.75 36.45
CA ILE A 2 -4.87 31.74 37.26
C ILE A 2 -5.98 32.29 38.15
N ALA A 3 -6.02 33.61 38.36
CA ALA A 3 -7.06 34.31 39.11
C ALA A 3 -7.35 35.67 38.45
N GLY A 4 -8.57 36.19 38.55
CA GLY A 4 -8.92 37.49 37.99
C GLY A 4 -8.29 38.63 38.80
N PHE A 5 -7.69 39.61 38.12
CA PHE A 5 -7.07 40.79 38.71
C PHE A 5 -7.71 42.05 38.11
N ARG A 6 -8.28 42.93 38.95
CA ARG A 6 -9.08 44.08 38.48
C ARG A 6 -8.27 45.33 38.10
N GLY A 7 -6.94 45.29 38.19
CA GLY A 7 -6.07 46.41 37.77
C GLY A 7 -6.29 47.72 38.54
N THR A 8 -6.76 47.68 39.79
CA THR A 8 -7.16 48.88 40.56
C THR A 8 -5.99 49.73 41.09
N VAL A 9 -4.76 49.45 40.67
CA VAL A 9 -3.54 50.16 41.08
C VAL A 9 -3.00 51.00 39.91
N PRO A 10 -2.21 52.07 40.15
CA PRO A 10 -1.57 52.82 39.08
C PRO A 10 -0.76 51.90 38.16
N HIS A 11 -0.96 52.02 36.84
CA HIS A 11 -0.42 51.12 35.83
C HIS A 11 -0.86 49.65 35.95
N GLY A 12 -1.84 49.31 36.80
CA GLY A 12 -2.34 47.97 37.00
C GLY A 12 -3.13 47.46 35.79
N LEU A 13 -2.71 46.33 35.23
CA LEU A 13 -3.38 45.72 34.08
C LEU A 13 -4.53 44.82 34.56
N SER A 14 -5.76 45.04 34.09
CA SER A 14 -6.86 44.12 34.38
C SER A 14 -6.66 42.80 33.63
N LEU A 15 -6.79 41.67 34.34
CA LEU A 15 -6.61 40.31 33.81
C LEU A 15 -7.78 39.42 34.22
N GLU A 16 -8.24 38.58 33.30
CA GLU A 16 -9.24 37.54 33.56
C GLU A 16 -8.59 36.15 33.68
N ILE A 17 -9.29 35.22 34.33
CA ILE A 17 -8.82 33.84 34.47
C ILE A 17 -8.69 33.22 33.08
N GLY A 18 -7.53 32.63 32.79
CA GLY A 18 -7.25 32.01 31.49
C GLY A 18 -6.53 32.91 30.49
N ASP A 19 -6.36 34.20 30.79
CA ASP A 19 -5.61 35.11 29.93
C ASP A 19 -4.15 34.67 29.76
N THR A 20 -3.64 34.83 28.53
CA THR A 20 -2.26 34.50 28.17
C THR A 20 -1.43 35.77 28.14
N VAL A 21 -0.30 35.75 28.86
CA VAL A 21 0.54 36.94 29.07
C VAL A 21 2.03 36.62 28.76
N GLN A 22 2.71 37.37 27.85
CA GLN A 22 4.18 37.43 27.62
C GLN A 22 4.96 38.38 28.56
N ILE A 23 5.64 37.84 29.57
CA ILE A 23 6.32 38.64 30.61
C ILE A 23 7.59 39.26 30.04
N LEU A 24 7.71 40.59 30.10
CA LEU A 24 8.88 41.34 29.59
C LEU A 24 9.92 41.57 30.68
N GLU A 25 9.49 41.97 31.87
CA GLU A 25 10.39 42.30 32.98
C GLU A 25 9.77 41.89 34.33
N LYS A 26 10.64 41.52 35.27
CA LYS A 26 10.29 41.17 36.65
C LYS A 26 10.98 42.16 37.58
N CYS A 27 10.22 42.89 38.40
CA CYS A 27 10.79 43.76 39.43
C CYS A 27 11.23 42.93 40.66
N ASP A 28 12.42 43.21 41.17
CA ASP A 28 13.00 42.51 42.33
C ASP A 28 12.30 42.94 43.63
N GLY A 29 11.43 42.06 44.12
CA GLY A 29 10.65 42.24 45.36
C GLY A 29 9.27 41.62 45.24
N GLU A 30 9.19 40.33 44.87
CA GLU A 30 8.05 39.38 44.85
C GLU A 30 6.65 39.80 44.33
N VAL A 31 6.32 41.07 44.11
CA VAL A 31 4.91 41.50 44.08
C VAL A 31 4.43 42.01 42.72
N PHE A 32 5.29 42.38 41.75
CA PHE A 32 4.81 42.92 40.47
C PHE A 32 5.67 42.51 39.25
N PHE A 33 5.01 42.10 38.16
CA PHE A 33 5.58 41.91 36.82
C PHE A 33 5.19 43.07 35.89
N PHE A 34 6.06 43.49 34.97
CA PHE A 34 5.80 44.51 33.95
C PHE A 34 5.49 43.85 32.58
N PHE A 35 4.55 44.41 31.81
CA PHE A 35 3.90 43.63 30.75
C PHE A 35 3.40 44.35 29.49
N VAL A 36 3.21 43.58 28.39
CA VAL A 36 2.43 43.86 27.16
C VAL A 36 1.35 42.80 26.90
N PHE A 37 0.07 43.18 26.98
CA PHE A 37 -1.10 42.33 26.75
C PHE A 37 -1.65 42.48 25.35
N TYR A 38 -2.01 41.34 24.75
CA TYR A 38 -2.64 41.29 23.44
C TYR A 38 -4.08 40.80 23.60
N ILE A 39 -5.01 41.75 23.69
CA ILE A 39 -6.43 41.52 23.34
C ILE A 39 -6.74 42.41 22.13
N ASN A 40 -7.24 41.80 21.06
CA ASN A 40 -7.86 42.51 19.92
C ASN A 40 -7.04 43.69 19.36
N CYS A 41 -5.75 43.47 19.03
CA CYS A 41 -4.87 44.48 18.41
C CYS A 41 -4.52 45.72 19.26
N PHE A 42 -4.86 45.78 20.55
CA PHE A 42 -4.36 46.83 21.44
C PHE A 42 -3.23 46.30 22.32
N ILE A 43 -2.09 47.00 22.30
CA ILE A 43 -0.97 46.78 23.22
C ILE A 43 -1.35 47.45 24.54
N PHE A 44 -1.88 46.68 25.49
CA PHE A 44 -2.11 47.19 26.84
C PHE A 44 -0.90 46.86 27.70
N GLN A 45 -0.18 47.90 28.15
CA GLN A 45 0.95 47.75 29.05
C GLN A 45 0.54 48.02 30.50
N GLY A 46 1.07 47.24 31.42
CA GLY A 46 0.82 47.45 32.84
C GLY A 46 1.47 46.43 33.75
N ILE A 47 1.22 46.56 35.04
CA ILE A 47 1.75 45.71 36.09
C ILE A 47 0.69 44.76 36.64
N PHE A 48 1.09 43.57 37.03
CA PHE A 48 0.24 42.62 37.74
C PHE A 48 1.02 41.79 38.76
N PRO A 49 0.35 41.24 39.78
CA PRO A 49 1.02 40.45 40.78
C PRO A 49 1.43 39.06 40.31
N SER A 50 2.59 38.61 40.77
CA SER A 50 3.22 37.36 40.31
C SER A 50 2.41 36.11 40.63
N ASN A 51 1.74 36.11 41.78
CA ASN A 51 0.87 35.06 42.28
C ASN A 51 -0.44 34.87 41.48
N TYR A 52 -0.77 35.77 40.53
CA TYR A 52 -1.92 35.62 39.64
C TYR A 52 -1.54 34.94 38.32
N ILE A 53 -0.26 34.59 38.14
CA ILE A 53 0.29 34.04 36.90
C ILE A 53 0.84 32.64 37.13
N HIS A 54 0.54 31.75 36.20
CA HIS A 54 1.22 30.47 36.07
C HIS A 54 2.13 30.52 34.85
N LEU A 55 3.43 30.27 35.07
CA LEU A 55 4.44 30.29 34.02
C LEU A 55 4.33 29.02 33.17
N LYS A 56 4.35 29.19 31.85
CA LYS A 56 4.45 28.11 30.88
C LYS A 56 5.81 28.13 30.20
N ASN A 57 6.34 26.95 29.88
CA ASN A 57 7.56 26.84 29.10
C ASN A 57 7.31 27.36 27.67
N ALA A 58 8.20 28.23 27.20
CA ALA A 58 8.17 28.78 25.85
C ALA A 58 9.61 29.00 25.36
N CYS A 59 9.82 28.89 24.05
CA CYS A 59 11.06 29.29 23.40
C CYS A 59 10.88 30.65 22.72
N VAL A 60 11.94 31.46 22.73
CA VAL A 60 11.97 32.77 22.11
C VAL A 60 12.70 32.68 20.78
N LYS A 61 12.03 33.05 19.67
CA LYS A 61 12.64 33.25 18.34
C LYS A 61 12.74 34.74 18.04
N ASN A 62 13.82 35.15 17.37
CA ASN A 62 14.19 36.54 17.04
C ASN A 62 14.51 37.38 18.30
N LYS A 63 15.75 37.86 18.46
CA LYS A 63 16.12 38.77 19.55
C LYS A 63 15.93 40.23 19.09
N GLY A 64 15.26 41.08 19.88
CA GLY A 64 15.08 42.51 19.58
C GLY A 64 13.61 42.93 19.49
N GLN A 65 13.28 43.95 18.67
CA GLN A 65 11.93 44.51 18.52
C GLN A 65 10.86 43.53 17.97
N PHE A 66 11.27 42.38 17.43
CA PHE A 66 10.39 41.38 16.81
C PHE A 66 10.42 40.04 17.57
N GLU A 67 10.59 40.08 18.89
CA GLU A 67 10.67 38.90 19.74
C GLU A 67 9.36 38.08 19.70
N MET A 68 9.46 36.83 19.24
CA MET A 68 8.34 35.89 19.18
C MET A 68 8.45 34.80 20.23
N VAL A 69 7.43 34.67 21.08
CA VAL A 69 7.36 33.65 22.14
C VAL A 69 6.49 32.48 21.67
N ILE A 70 7.10 31.31 21.55
CA ILE A 70 6.46 30.07 21.06
C ILE A 70 6.35 29.08 22.23
N PRO A 71 5.14 28.66 22.62
CA PRO A 71 4.97 27.63 23.67
C PRO A 71 5.68 26.33 23.30
N THR A 72 6.26 25.63 24.29
CA THR A 72 6.86 24.29 24.06
C THR A 72 5.81 23.15 24.02
N GLU A 73 4.52 23.49 24.12
CA GLU A 73 3.42 22.54 23.97
C GLU A 73 3.37 22.00 22.53
N ASP A 74 2.78 20.81 22.33
CA ASP A 74 2.58 20.23 21.01
C ASP A 74 1.85 21.22 20.08
N SER A 75 2.35 21.38 18.85
CA SER A 75 1.83 22.37 17.90
C SER A 75 0.33 22.17 17.63
N VAL A 76 -0.16 20.93 17.63
CA VAL A 76 -1.59 20.62 17.46
C VAL A 76 -2.42 21.18 18.63
N ILE A 77 -1.90 21.15 19.86
CA ILE A 77 -2.60 21.70 21.05
C ILE A 77 -2.68 23.23 20.98
N THR A 78 -1.58 23.87 20.56
CA THR A 78 -1.56 25.32 20.38
C THR A 78 -2.53 25.75 19.28
N GLU A 79 -2.60 24.99 18.19
CA GLU A 79 -3.53 25.20 17.10
C GLU A 79 -4.98 25.06 17.57
N MET A 80 -5.36 23.93 18.19
CA MET A 80 -6.71 23.71 18.72
C MET A 80 -7.17 24.88 19.58
N THR A 81 -6.28 25.38 20.45
CA THR A 81 -6.59 26.49 21.36
C THR A 81 -6.84 27.78 20.59
N SER A 82 -6.01 28.08 19.58
CA SER A 82 -6.21 29.27 18.74
C SER A 82 -7.48 29.18 17.88
N THR A 83 -7.71 28.03 17.24
CA THR A 83 -8.86 27.78 16.36
C THR A 83 -10.17 27.85 17.15
N LEU A 84 -10.24 27.27 18.35
CA LEU A 84 -11.44 27.35 19.19
C LEU A 84 -11.76 28.79 19.64
N ARG A 85 -10.75 29.65 19.85
CA ARG A 85 -10.97 31.07 20.17
C ARG A 85 -11.54 31.82 18.96
N ASP A 86 -10.98 31.59 17.78
CA ASP A 86 -11.44 32.19 16.53
C ASP A 86 -12.87 31.71 16.20
N TRP A 87 -13.11 30.40 16.24
CA TRP A 87 -14.43 29.79 16.07
C TRP A 87 -15.43 30.27 17.11
N GLY A 88 -15.04 30.46 18.37
CA GLY A 88 -15.95 30.96 19.41
C GLY A 88 -16.50 32.35 19.10
N THR A 89 -15.73 33.20 18.41
CA THR A 89 -16.20 34.52 17.96
C THR A 89 -17.15 34.38 16.78
N MET A 90 -16.82 33.53 15.80
CA MET A 90 -17.67 33.28 14.63
C MET A 90 -18.97 32.54 15.00
N TRP A 91 -18.91 31.61 15.93
CA TRP A 91 -20.05 30.86 16.46
C TRP A 91 -21.10 31.79 17.08
N LYS A 92 -20.67 32.81 17.84
CA LYS A 92 -21.57 33.87 18.33
C LYS A 92 -22.20 34.67 17.17
N GLN A 93 -21.46 34.91 16.09
CA GLN A 93 -21.99 35.59 14.90
C GLN A 93 -23.00 34.71 14.14
N LEU A 94 -22.81 33.39 14.06
CA LEU A 94 -23.76 32.46 13.44
C LEU A 94 -25.12 32.50 14.14
N TYR A 95 -25.12 32.60 15.48
CA TYR A 95 -26.35 32.80 16.25
C TYR A 95 -27.05 34.10 15.87
N VAL A 96 -26.31 35.22 15.80
CA VAL A 96 -26.85 36.53 15.41
C VAL A 96 -27.39 36.53 13.98
N ARG A 97 -26.74 35.80 13.06
CA ARG A 97 -27.14 35.66 11.65
C ARG A 97 -28.26 34.64 11.42
N ASN A 98 -28.72 33.97 12.48
CA ASN A 98 -29.77 32.95 12.44
C ASN A 98 -29.41 31.68 11.61
N GLU A 99 -28.14 31.29 11.58
CA GLU A 99 -27.65 30.07 10.92
C GLU A 99 -27.65 28.87 11.89
N GLY A 100 -28.84 28.45 12.33
CA GLY A 100 -29.02 27.47 13.42
C GLY A 100 -28.36 26.10 13.19
N ASP A 101 -28.42 25.57 11.97
CA ASP A 101 -27.85 24.26 11.65
C ASP A 101 -26.32 24.23 11.81
N LEU A 102 -25.63 25.25 11.27
CA LEU A 102 -24.18 25.35 11.37
C LEU A 102 -23.76 25.68 12.82
N PHE A 103 -24.54 26.52 13.51
CA PHE A 103 -24.34 26.82 14.93
C PHE A 103 -24.31 25.56 15.80
N HIS A 104 -25.28 24.67 15.65
CA HIS A 104 -25.35 23.43 16.43
C HIS A 104 -24.26 22.43 16.04
N ARG A 105 -24.00 22.23 14.73
CA ARG A 105 -22.93 21.33 14.28
C ARG A 105 -21.56 21.79 14.77
N LEU A 106 -21.27 23.08 14.66
CA LEU A 106 -20.01 23.66 15.11
C LEU A 106 -19.86 23.52 16.63
N TRP A 107 -20.93 23.74 17.40
CA TRP A 107 -20.93 23.52 18.85
C TRP A 107 -20.54 22.09 19.24
N HIS A 108 -21.11 21.08 18.57
CA HIS A 108 -20.76 19.68 18.81
C HIS A 108 -19.28 19.41 18.56
N ILE A 109 -18.75 19.91 17.44
CA ILE A 109 -17.33 19.70 17.10
C ILE A 109 -16.41 20.48 18.02
N MET A 110 -16.78 21.69 18.43
CA MET A 110 -16.01 22.45 19.43
C MET A 110 -15.86 21.68 20.74
N ASN A 111 -16.94 21.04 21.22
CA ASN A 111 -16.89 20.20 22.41
C ASN A 111 -16.07 18.92 22.20
N GLU A 112 -16.21 18.25 21.05
CA GLU A 112 -15.40 17.09 20.68
C GLU A 112 -13.90 17.45 20.68
N ILE A 113 -13.52 18.59 20.11
CA ILE A 113 -12.13 19.08 20.11
C ILE A 113 -11.66 19.38 21.54
N LEU A 114 -12.50 19.95 22.41
CA LEU A 114 -12.17 20.17 23.82
C LEU A 114 -11.91 18.85 24.56
N ASP A 115 -12.71 17.82 24.32
CA ASP A 115 -12.53 16.48 24.89
C ASP A 115 -11.25 15.82 24.38
N LEU A 116 -10.98 15.89 23.07
CA LEU A 116 -9.74 15.40 22.47
C LEU A 116 -8.52 16.13 23.04
N ARG A 117 -8.62 17.45 23.25
CA ARG A 117 -7.56 18.26 23.87
C ARG A 117 -7.25 17.75 25.27
N ARG A 118 -8.29 17.43 26.04
CA ARG A 118 -8.14 16.84 27.38
C ARG A 118 -7.42 15.49 27.31
N GLN A 119 -7.76 14.63 26.36
CA GLN A 119 -7.12 13.33 26.18
C GLN A 119 -5.63 13.45 25.85
N VAL A 120 -5.26 14.36 24.94
CA VAL A 120 -3.86 14.59 24.57
C VAL A 120 -3.04 15.11 25.75
N LEU A 121 -3.60 16.02 26.55
CA LEU A 121 -2.92 16.62 27.71
C LEU A 121 -2.72 15.66 28.88
N VAL A 122 -3.51 14.58 28.98
CA VAL A 122 -3.38 13.57 30.05
C VAL A 122 -2.16 12.66 29.87
N GLY A 123 -1.57 12.60 28.67
CA GLY A 123 -0.23 12.01 28.45
C GLY A 123 -0.11 10.49 28.52
N HIS A 124 -1.20 9.74 28.69
CA HIS A 124 -1.18 8.26 28.79
C HIS A 124 -1.33 7.52 27.45
N LEU A 125 -1.08 8.17 26.31
CA LEU A 125 -1.26 7.58 24.99
C LEU A 125 0.06 7.02 24.45
N THR A 126 0.02 5.81 23.88
CA THR A 126 1.13 5.28 23.08
C THR A 126 1.35 6.14 21.83
N HIS A 127 2.54 6.06 21.23
CA HIS A 127 2.89 6.85 20.03
C HIS A 127 1.88 6.65 18.89
N ASP A 128 1.44 5.42 18.65
CA ASP A 128 0.47 5.12 17.59
C ASP A 128 -0.93 5.66 17.90
N ARG A 129 -1.41 5.53 19.16
CA ARG A 129 -2.68 6.15 19.56
C ARG A 129 -2.64 7.67 19.48
N MET A 130 -1.50 8.27 19.82
CA MET A 130 -1.31 9.72 19.66
C MET A 130 -1.44 10.13 18.20
N LYS A 131 -0.90 9.33 17.27
CA LYS A 131 -1.00 9.57 15.82
C LYS A 131 -2.44 9.55 15.32
N ASP A 132 -3.25 8.57 15.76
CA ASP A 132 -4.67 8.47 15.38
C ASP A 132 -5.50 9.61 15.97
N VAL A 133 -5.24 9.98 17.22
CA VAL A 133 -5.89 11.12 17.87
C VAL A 133 -5.54 12.43 17.15
N LYS A 134 -4.27 12.66 16.80
CA LYS A 134 -3.85 13.83 16.00
C LYS A 134 -4.50 13.86 14.62
N ARG A 135 -4.62 12.71 13.94
CA ARG A 135 -5.35 12.59 12.67
C ARG A 135 -6.81 13.01 12.83
N HIS A 136 -7.47 12.53 13.89
CA HIS A 136 -8.87 12.86 14.15
C HIS A 136 -9.07 14.34 14.47
N ILE A 137 -8.23 14.92 15.33
CA ILE A 137 -8.24 16.35 15.68
C ILE A 137 -8.09 17.21 14.43
N THR A 138 -7.07 16.93 13.60
CA THR A 138 -6.80 17.74 12.40
C THR A 138 -7.92 17.63 11.37
N ALA A 139 -8.54 16.47 11.20
CA ALA A 139 -9.71 16.31 10.35
C ALA A 139 -10.91 17.18 10.81
N ARG A 140 -11.14 17.28 12.13
CA ARG A 140 -12.20 18.12 12.70
C ARG A 140 -11.91 19.62 12.59
N LEU A 141 -10.67 20.03 12.86
CA LEU A 141 -10.23 21.42 12.68
C LEU A 141 -10.38 21.85 11.22
N ASP A 142 -9.95 21.03 10.28
CA ASP A 142 -10.03 21.37 8.87
C ASP A 142 -11.49 21.43 8.38
N TRP A 143 -12.34 20.50 8.82
CA TRP A 143 -13.78 20.57 8.53
C TRP A 143 -14.41 21.87 9.03
N GLY A 144 -14.13 22.29 10.27
CA GLY A 144 -14.75 23.50 10.81
C GLY A 144 -14.24 24.77 10.13
N ASN A 145 -12.97 24.80 9.73
CA ASN A 145 -12.44 25.89 8.92
C ASN A 145 -13.13 25.97 7.55
N GLU A 146 -13.33 24.83 6.88
CA GLU A 146 -14.05 24.75 5.61
C GLU A 146 -15.49 25.27 5.74
N GLN A 147 -16.23 24.82 6.75
CA GLN A 147 -17.62 25.26 6.96
C GLN A 147 -17.74 26.75 7.29
N LEU A 148 -16.72 27.33 7.92
CA LEU A 148 -16.65 28.75 8.28
C LEU A 148 -16.05 29.63 7.17
N GLY A 149 -15.65 29.04 6.04
CA GLY A 149 -14.98 29.77 4.95
C GLY A 149 -13.62 30.36 5.35
N LEU A 150 -12.92 29.71 6.29
CA LEU A 150 -11.60 30.10 6.77
C LEU A 150 -10.48 29.52 5.87
N ASP A 151 -9.25 29.95 6.15
CA ASP A 151 -8.07 29.54 5.38
C ASP A 151 -7.81 28.02 5.46
N LEU A 152 -7.38 27.45 4.34
CA LEU A 152 -6.87 26.09 4.29
C LEU A 152 -5.48 26.04 4.94
N VAL A 153 -5.31 25.13 5.90
CA VAL A 153 -4.05 25.00 6.66
C VAL A 153 -3.19 23.88 6.04
N PRO A 154 -1.98 24.19 5.52
CA PRO A 154 -1.06 23.17 5.02
C PRO A 154 -0.48 22.35 6.17
N ARG A 155 -0.52 21.01 6.05
CA ARG A 155 -0.08 20.08 7.10
C ARG A 155 0.93 19.05 6.61
N LYS A 156 1.93 18.76 7.45
CA LYS A 156 2.88 17.65 7.30
C LYS A 156 2.91 16.88 8.62
N GLU A 157 2.66 15.57 8.57
CA GLU A 157 2.56 14.73 9.78
C GLU A 157 1.62 15.33 10.86
N TYR A 158 0.46 15.82 10.43
CA TYR A 158 -0.59 16.47 11.25
C TYR A 158 -0.26 17.87 11.79
N ALA A 159 1.01 18.29 11.82
CA ALA A 159 1.39 19.63 12.24
C ALA A 159 1.20 20.66 11.11
N MET A 160 0.82 21.89 11.48
CA MET A 160 0.84 23.04 10.56
C MET A 160 2.27 23.28 10.07
N VAL A 161 2.43 23.46 8.76
CA VAL A 161 3.72 23.67 8.14
C VAL A 161 4.09 25.14 8.15
N ASP A 162 5.33 25.45 8.51
CA ASP A 162 5.92 26.77 8.29
C ASP A 162 6.44 26.88 6.84
N PRO A 163 5.96 27.85 6.03
CA PRO A 163 6.48 28.10 4.68
C PRO A 163 7.97 28.43 4.59
N GLU A 164 8.66 28.75 5.69
CA GLU A 164 10.11 28.96 5.74
C GLU A 164 10.92 27.69 5.84
N GLU A 165 10.32 26.61 6.36
CA GLU A 165 10.98 25.32 6.56
C GLU A 165 10.84 24.38 5.36
N ILE A 166 9.91 24.66 4.43
CA ILE A 166 9.66 23.86 3.23
C ILE A 166 9.84 24.67 1.93
N SER A 167 9.93 23.97 0.79
CA SER A 167 9.97 24.63 -0.51
C SER A 167 8.57 25.15 -0.90
N ILE A 168 8.52 26.17 -1.76
CA ILE A 168 7.22 26.69 -2.24
C ILE A 168 6.51 25.65 -3.10
N THR A 169 7.26 24.80 -3.81
CA THR A 169 6.68 23.70 -4.59
C THR A 169 6.08 22.60 -3.71
N GLU A 170 6.71 22.26 -2.57
CA GLU A 170 6.13 21.33 -1.58
C GLU A 170 4.87 21.94 -0.96
N LEU A 171 4.88 23.24 -0.64
CA LEU A 171 3.72 23.96 -0.11
C LEU A 171 2.55 23.89 -1.09
N TYR A 172 2.80 24.16 -2.38
CA TYR A 172 1.79 24.08 -3.43
C TYR A 172 1.16 22.68 -3.50
N ARG A 173 1.98 21.62 -3.54
CA ARG A 173 1.49 20.23 -3.57
C ARG A 173 0.67 19.85 -2.34
N LEU A 174 1.07 20.30 -1.15
CA LEU A 174 0.32 20.04 0.09
C LEU A 174 -1.08 20.67 0.02
N MET A 175 -1.18 21.90 -0.50
CA MET A 175 -2.46 22.60 -0.66
C MET A 175 -3.32 21.95 -1.75
N GLU A 176 -2.73 21.60 -2.89
CA GLU A 176 -3.41 20.94 -4.01
C GLU A 176 -3.92 19.55 -3.63
N HIS A 177 -3.12 18.71 -2.97
CA HIS A 177 -3.51 17.35 -2.56
C HIS A 177 -4.67 17.37 -1.57
N ARG A 178 -4.71 18.35 -0.67
CA ARG A 178 -5.82 18.52 0.28
C ARG A 178 -7.10 18.95 -0.43
N HIS A 179 -6.98 19.80 -1.45
CA HIS A 179 -8.10 20.19 -2.29
C HIS A 179 -8.61 19.05 -3.21
N ARG A 180 -7.71 18.15 -3.68
CA ARG A 180 -8.05 17.00 -4.54
C ARG A 180 -8.58 15.75 -3.80
N LYS A 181 -8.30 15.58 -2.50
CA LYS A 181 -8.63 14.37 -1.71
C LYS A 181 -10.13 14.17 -1.38
N LYS A 182 -11.02 14.42 -2.34
CA LYS A 182 -12.43 14.02 -2.27
C LYS A 182 -12.69 12.56 -2.67
N ASP A 183 -11.69 11.76 -3.09
CA ASP A 183 -11.92 10.36 -3.51
C ASP A 183 -10.95 9.29 -2.93
N ALA A 184 -11.58 8.21 -2.44
CA ALA A 184 -11.15 6.83 -2.12
C ALA A 184 -10.19 6.53 -0.92
N PRO A 185 -10.63 5.69 0.05
CA PRO A 185 -9.73 5.04 1.01
C PRO A 185 -8.87 3.96 0.34
N VAL A 186 -7.65 3.77 0.84
CA VAL A 186 -6.71 2.73 0.38
C VAL A 186 -7.34 1.35 0.55
N GLN A 187 -7.41 0.57 -0.53
CA GLN A 187 -8.01 -0.76 -0.56
C GLN A 187 -7.09 -1.75 0.18
N ALA A 188 -7.57 -2.29 1.31
CA ALA A 188 -6.87 -3.35 2.02
C ALA A 188 -6.83 -4.64 1.17
N SER A 189 -5.67 -5.29 1.08
CA SER A 189 -5.44 -6.45 0.22
C SER A 189 -5.78 -7.81 0.87
N SER A 190 -5.95 -7.86 2.20
CA SER A 190 -6.23 -9.08 2.96
C SER A 190 -7.36 -8.88 3.97
N HIS A 191 -8.25 -9.87 4.02
CA HIS A 191 -9.45 -9.89 4.85
C HIS A 191 -9.51 -11.19 5.67
N HIS A 192 -10.08 -11.10 6.86
CA HIS A 192 -10.23 -12.25 7.77
C HIS A 192 -11.61 -12.23 8.41
N LEU A 193 -12.23 -13.40 8.56
CA LEU A 193 -13.56 -13.54 9.17
C LEU A 193 -13.44 -14.22 10.54
N PHE A 194 -13.73 -13.48 11.60
CA PHE A 194 -13.82 -14.02 12.95
C PHE A 194 -15.21 -14.62 13.18
N VAL A 195 -15.25 -15.87 13.63
CA VAL A 195 -16.47 -16.62 13.93
C VAL A 195 -16.42 -17.11 15.37
N GLN A 196 -17.44 -16.80 16.15
CA GLN A 196 -17.61 -17.32 17.51
C GLN A 196 -19.00 -17.95 17.67
N MET A 197 -19.04 -19.21 18.06
CA MET A 197 -20.29 -19.89 18.41
C MET A 197 -20.64 -19.64 19.88
N LYS A 198 -21.91 -19.30 20.17
CA LYS A 198 -22.41 -19.15 21.54
C LYS A 198 -23.20 -20.37 22.00
N SER A 199 -24.26 -20.74 21.28
CA SER A 199 -25.13 -21.86 21.65
C SER A 199 -26.03 -22.31 20.49
N LEU A 200 -26.62 -23.50 20.61
CA LEU A 200 -27.69 -23.98 19.75
C LEU A 200 -28.98 -24.14 20.58
N MET A 201 -29.95 -23.26 20.35
CA MET A 201 -31.24 -23.26 21.03
C MET A 201 -32.22 -24.15 20.24
N CYS A 202 -32.44 -25.40 20.67
CA CYS A 202 -33.42 -26.31 20.04
C CYS A 202 -34.07 -27.23 21.08
N SER A 203 -35.40 -27.31 21.08
CA SER A 203 -36.20 -27.95 22.13
C SER A 203 -36.07 -29.49 22.21
N ASN A 204 -35.47 -30.13 21.20
CA ASN A 204 -35.46 -31.59 21.03
C ASN A 204 -34.06 -32.23 20.92
N LEU A 205 -32.99 -31.61 21.44
CA LEU A 205 -31.62 -32.08 21.16
C LEU A 205 -31.31 -33.46 21.75
N GLY A 206 -31.38 -33.65 23.08
CA GLY A 206 -31.31 -34.95 23.78
C GLY A 206 -30.04 -35.81 23.58
N GLU A 207 -29.24 -35.52 22.57
CA GLU A 207 -28.05 -36.21 22.06
C GLU A 207 -26.88 -35.21 21.97
N GLU A 208 -25.64 -35.69 21.95
CA GLU A 208 -24.48 -34.82 21.69
C GLU A 208 -24.45 -34.40 20.22
N LEU A 209 -23.88 -33.24 19.90
CA LEU A 209 -23.86 -32.71 18.53
C LEU A 209 -22.46 -32.29 18.11
N GLU A 210 -22.19 -32.38 16.83
CA GLU A 210 -21.04 -31.80 16.15
C GLU A 210 -21.54 -30.66 15.25
N VAL A 211 -20.92 -29.50 15.36
CA VAL A 211 -21.22 -28.31 14.56
C VAL A 211 -19.99 -27.95 13.75
N ILE A 212 -20.15 -27.89 12.43
CA ILE A 212 -19.04 -27.77 11.48
C ILE A 212 -19.29 -26.53 10.61
N PHE A 213 -18.44 -25.52 10.77
CA PHE A 213 -18.45 -24.29 9.97
C PHE A 213 -17.49 -24.41 8.79
N SER A 214 -17.89 -23.92 7.61
CA SER A 214 -17.02 -23.81 6.43
C SER A 214 -17.48 -22.68 5.51
N LEU A 215 -16.55 -22.09 4.76
CA LEU A 215 -16.85 -21.15 3.68
C LEU A 215 -17.07 -21.91 2.38
N PHE A 216 -18.12 -21.55 1.65
CA PHE A 216 -18.57 -22.22 0.44
C PHE A 216 -18.78 -21.21 -0.70
N ASP A 217 -18.22 -21.53 -1.86
CA ASP A 217 -18.44 -20.78 -3.09
C ASP A 217 -19.59 -21.42 -3.88
N SER A 218 -20.70 -20.69 -4.00
CA SER A 218 -21.89 -21.15 -4.72
C SER A 218 -21.74 -21.15 -6.24
N LYS A 219 -20.79 -20.39 -6.79
CA LYS A 219 -20.52 -20.33 -8.23
C LYS A 219 -19.71 -21.54 -8.69
N GLU A 220 -18.65 -21.85 -7.95
CA GLU A 220 -17.77 -23.01 -8.21
C GLU A 220 -18.31 -24.30 -7.56
N ASN A 221 -19.37 -24.19 -6.76
CA ASN A 221 -20.02 -25.27 -6.02
C ASN A 221 -19.05 -26.12 -5.18
N ARG A 222 -18.14 -25.45 -4.46
CA ARG A 222 -17.10 -26.11 -3.65
C ARG A 222 -16.77 -25.32 -2.38
N PRO A 223 -16.27 -25.98 -1.32
CA PRO A 223 -15.72 -25.29 -0.16
C PRO A 223 -14.45 -24.51 -0.55
N ILE A 224 -14.21 -23.37 0.10
CA ILE A 224 -13.00 -22.55 -0.08
C ILE A 224 -12.12 -22.50 1.17
N SER A 225 -12.62 -23.00 2.31
CA SER A 225 -11.88 -23.05 3.57
C SER A 225 -11.80 -24.47 4.13
N GLU A 226 -10.83 -24.69 5.01
CA GLU A 226 -10.89 -25.79 5.97
C GLU A 226 -12.17 -25.70 6.83
N ARG A 227 -12.46 -26.76 7.57
CA ARG A 227 -13.61 -26.83 8.48
C ARG A 227 -13.22 -26.31 9.86
N PHE A 228 -14.13 -25.64 10.54
CA PHE A 228 -14.04 -25.35 11.97
C PHE A 228 -15.05 -26.22 12.72
N PHE A 229 -14.54 -27.07 13.60
CA PHE A 229 -15.28 -28.12 14.26
C PHE A 229 -15.52 -27.80 15.74
N LEU A 230 -16.76 -28.03 16.20
CA LEU A 230 -17.18 -27.82 17.58
C LEU A 230 -18.05 -28.98 18.06
N ARG A 231 -17.85 -29.39 19.32
CA ARG A 231 -18.71 -30.41 19.98
C ARG A 231 -19.59 -29.79 21.05
N LEU A 232 -20.89 -30.07 20.97
CA LEU A 232 -21.90 -29.61 21.93
C LEU A 232 -22.39 -30.76 22.79
N ASN A 233 -22.78 -30.42 24.02
CA ASN A 233 -23.45 -31.33 24.93
C ASN A 233 -24.94 -31.47 24.58
N ARG A 234 -25.65 -32.33 25.32
CA ARG A 234 -27.09 -32.63 25.13
C ARG A 234 -28.03 -31.44 25.28
N ASN A 235 -27.54 -30.34 25.87
CA ASN A 235 -28.28 -29.10 26.09
C ASN A 235 -28.00 -28.05 25.00
N GLY A 236 -27.23 -28.38 23.96
CA GLY A 236 -26.87 -27.43 22.89
C GLY A 236 -25.82 -26.39 23.29
N LEU A 237 -25.13 -26.61 24.41
CA LEU A 237 -24.02 -25.77 24.87
C LEU A 237 -22.67 -26.41 24.53
N PRO A 238 -21.61 -25.62 24.30
CA PRO A 238 -20.28 -26.17 24.07
C PRO A 238 -19.81 -27.10 25.19
N LYS A 239 -19.17 -28.22 24.84
CA LYS A 239 -18.79 -29.28 25.80
C LYS A 239 -17.75 -28.82 26.84
N CYS A 240 -16.94 -27.81 26.52
CA CYS A 240 -15.89 -27.27 27.39
C CYS A 240 -16.08 -25.74 27.59
N PRO A 241 -17.09 -25.30 28.36
CA PRO A 241 -17.41 -23.87 28.53
C PRO A 241 -16.25 -23.06 29.14
N GLU A 242 -15.35 -23.69 29.88
CA GLU A 242 -14.20 -23.08 30.54
C GLU A 242 -13.09 -22.63 29.58
N LYS A 243 -13.12 -23.05 28.30
CA LYS A 243 -12.12 -22.68 27.27
C LYS A 243 -12.78 -21.93 26.11
N PRO A 244 -13.13 -20.65 26.29
CA PRO A 244 -13.84 -19.87 25.27
C PRO A 244 -13.06 -19.77 23.96
N GLU A 245 -11.72 -19.84 23.99
CA GLU A 245 -10.89 -19.83 22.78
C GLU A 245 -11.18 -21.00 21.82
N ARG A 246 -11.70 -22.13 22.34
CA ARG A 246 -12.07 -23.29 21.52
C ARG A 246 -13.40 -23.12 20.78
N HIS A 247 -14.19 -22.11 21.12
CA HIS A 247 -15.50 -21.84 20.48
C HIS A 247 -15.42 -20.74 19.41
N CYS A 248 -14.23 -20.23 19.14
CA CYS A 248 -13.98 -19.26 18.10
C CYS A 248 -12.88 -19.69 17.13
N SER A 249 -13.01 -19.25 15.89
CA SER A 249 -12.01 -19.43 14.86
C SER A 249 -11.88 -18.18 14.00
N LEU A 250 -10.65 -17.92 13.56
CA LEU A 250 -10.37 -16.90 12.56
C LEU A 250 -10.16 -17.59 11.20
N PHE A 251 -11.03 -17.29 10.25
CA PHE A 251 -10.85 -17.68 8.85
C PHE A 251 -9.90 -16.68 8.20
N VAL A 252 -8.75 -17.16 7.74
CA VAL A 252 -7.63 -16.32 7.29
C VAL A 252 -7.42 -16.38 5.77
N ASP A 253 -6.71 -15.38 5.26
CA ASP A 253 -6.24 -15.28 3.86
C ASP A 253 -7.36 -15.15 2.83
N LEU A 254 -8.43 -14.43 3.17
CA LEU A 254 -9.51 -14.11 2.23
C LEU A 254 -9.11 -12.90 1.39
N GLY A 255 -8.99 -13.07 0.08
CA GLY A 255 -8.74 -11.97 -0.86
C GLY A 255 -10.00 -11.14 -1.09
N SER A 256 -9.84 -9.95 -1.68
CA SER A 256 -10.99 -9.09 -2.01
C SER A 256 -11.94 -9.73 -3.04
N SER A 257 -11.42 -10.61 -3.89
CA SER A 257 -12.22 -11.45 -4.80
C SER A 257 -13.13 -12.44 -4.08
N GLU A 258 -12.80 -12.84 -2.86
CA GLU A 258 -13.53 -13.83 -2.07
C GLU A 258 -14.58 -13.18 -1.15
N LEU A 259 -14.67 -11.85 -1.13
CA LEU A 259 -15.76 -11.11 -0.47
C LEU A 259 -16.93 -10.79 -1.42
N ARG A 260 -17.06 -11.54 -2.51
CA ARG A 260 -18.17 -11.42 -3.48
C ARG A 260 -19.49 -11.95 -2.91
N LYS A 261 -20.60 -11.61 -3.58
CA LYS A 261 -21.98 -12.02 -3.22
C LYS A 261 -22.22 -13.54 -3.24
N ASP A 262 -21.32 -14.31 -3.85
CA ASP A 262 -21.49 -15.74 -4.10
C ASP A 262 -20.88 -16.64 -3.01
N ILE A 263 -20.25 -16.04 -1.99
CA ILE A 263 -19.63 -16.78 -0.88
C ILE A 263 -20.56 -16.82 0.35
N TYR A 264 -20.71 -18.02 0.90
CA TYR A 264 -21.60 -18.32 2.01
C TYR A 264 -20.85 -19.01 3.16
N ILE A 265 -21.23 -18.68 4.39
CA ILE A 265 -20.91 -19.49 5.56
C ILE A 265 -21.93 -20.63 5.61
N THR A 266 -21.44 -21.86 5.63
CA THR A 266 -22.24 -23.07 5.76
C THR A 266 -21.96 -23.72 7.10
N VAL A 267 -23.03 -24.15 7.79
CA VAL A 267 -22.93 -24.82 9.07
C VAL A 267 -23.66 -26.15 9.00
N HIS A 268 -22.92 -27.25 9.12
CA HIS A 268 -23.48 -28.60 9.16
C HIS A 268 -23.54 -29.08 10.61
N ILE A 269 -24.70 -29.62 11.01
CA ILE A 269 -24.94 -30.14 12.35
C ILE A 269 -25.18 -31.65 12.24
N ILE A 270 -24.38 -32.42 12.97
CA ILE A 270 -24.42 -33.88 13.04
C ILE A 270 -24.75 -34.26 14.48
N ARG A 271 -25.69 -35.19 14.68
CA ARG A 271 -26.01 -35.76 16.00
C ARG A 271 -25.22 -37.03 16.25
N ILE A 272 -24.78 -37.22 17.48
CA ILE A 272 -24.07 -38.40 17.97
C ILE A 272 -25.03 -39.16 18.88
N GLY A 273 -25.59 -40.26 18.38
CA GLY A 273 -26.68 -40.93 19.06
C GLY A 273 -27.05 -42.26 18.43
N ARG A 274 -28.32 -42.66 18.54
CA ARG A 274 -28.79 -43.97 18.05
C ARG A 274 -29.10 -43.96 16.56
N MET A 275 -29.21 -45.16 15.98
CA MET A 275 -29.57 -45.37 14.57
C MET A 275 -31.04 -44.98 14.22
N GLY A 276 -31.92 -44.73 15.20
CA GLY A 276 -33.29 -44.26 14.98
C GLY A 276 -33.60 -43.04 15.85
N ALA A 277 -34.35 -42.06 15.32
CA ALA A 277 -34.88 -40.94 16.13
C ALA A 277 -36.23 -41.34 16.75
N GLY A 278 -36.37 -41.23 18.08
CA GLY A 278 -37.67 -41.33 18.76
C GLY A 278 -38.00 -42.63 19.52
N GLU A 279 -37.09 -43.60 19.65
CA GLU A 279 -37.34 -44.82 20.45
C GLU A 279 -37.10 -44.62 21.96
N LYS A 280 -37.89 -45.30 22.81
CA LYS A 280 -37.91 -45.16 24.27
C LYS A 280 -36.52 -45.34 24.94
N LYS A 281 -36.38 -44.73 26.12
CA LYS A 281 -35.19 -44.54 26.98
C LYS A 281 -34.50 -45.83 27.52
N ASN A 282 -34.10 -46.80 26.68
CA ASN A 282 -33.21 -47.89 27.13
C ASN A 282 -31.79 -47.72 26.58
N ALA A 283 -30.77 -47.63 27.44
CA ALA A 283 -29.40 -47.28 27.08
C ALA A 283 -28.77 -48.25 26.06
N CYS A 284 -28.58 -47.79 24.82
CA CYS A 284 -27.70 -48.45 23.86
C CYS A 284 -26.28 -47.88 24.03
N ASN A 285 -25.27 -48.74 24.18
CA ASN A 285 -23.88 -48.33 24.40
C ASN A 285 -23.15 -47.88 23.12
N VAL A 286 -23.71 -48.15 21.93
CA VAL A 286 -23.06 -47.81 20.65
C VAL A 286 -23.70 -46.55 20.06
N GLN A 287 -22.86 -45.54 19.81
CA GLN A 287 -23.24 -44.25 19.24
C GLN A 287 -22.80 -44.15 17.77
N TYR A 288 -23.63 -43.52 16.94
CA TYR A 288 -23.40 -43.27 15.52
C TYR A 288 -23.50 -41.77 15.23
N ARG A 289 -22.62 -41.26 14.36
CA ARG A 289 -22.72 -39.92 13.79
C ARG A 289 -23.82 -39.94 12.71
N ARG A 290 -24.78 -39.01 12.77
CA ARG A 290 -25.89 -38.91 11.81
C ARG A 290 -26.24 -37.46 11.46
N PRO A 291 -26.74 -37.19 10.25
CA PRO A 291 -27.28 -35.88 9.90
C PRO A 291 -28.33 -35.36 10.89
N PHE A 292 -28.26 -34.07 11.23
CA PHE A 292 -29.28 -33.39 12.04
C PHE A 292 -29.89 -32.19 11.30
N GLY A 293 -29.06 -31.26 10.84
CA GLY A 293 -29.54 -30.07 10.13
C GLY A 293 -28.43 -29.17 9.60
N CYS A 294 -28.80 -28.14 8.82
CA CYS A 294 -27.86 -27.21 8.21
C CYS A 294 -28.34 -25.76 8.33
N ALA A 295 -27.40 -24.82 8.47
CA ALA A 295 -27.64 -23.38 8.41
C ALA A 295 -26.69 -22.73 7.39
N VAL A 296 -27.14 -21.64 6.76
CA VAL A 296 -26.39 -20.91 5.73
C VAL A 296 -26.55 -19.41 5.94
N LEU A 297 -25.48 -18.64 5.74
CA LEU A 297 -25.47 -17.17 5.75
C LEU A 297 -24.62 -16.62 4.59
N SER A 298 -25.08 -15.58 3.89
CA SER A 298 -24.27 -14.89 2.87
C SER A 298 -23.26 -13.94 3.52
N ILE A 299 -22.02 -13.92 3.04
CA ILE A 299 -21.02 -12.92 3.48
C ILE A 299 -21.41 -11.51 3.02
N ALA A 300 -22.08 -11.36 1.87
CA ALA A 300 -22.51 -10.05 1.41
C ALA A 300 -23.57 -9.42 2.32
N ASP A 301 -24.44 -10.24 2.93
CA ASP A 301 -25.41 -9.77 3.92
C ASP A 301 -24.69 -9.27 5.19
N LEU A 302 -23.55 -9.87 5.56
CA LEU A 302 -22.70 -9.41 6.66
C LEU A 302 -22.02 -8.07 6.33
N LEU A 303 -21.60 -7.86 5.08
CA LEU A 303 -20.98 -6.61 4.63
C LEU A 303 -21.97 -5.43 4.54
N ALA A 304 -23.25 -5.71 4.26
CA ALA A 304 -24.29 -4.69 4.16
C ALA A 304 -24.86 -4.27 5.52
N GLY A 305 -24.68 -5.09 6.57
CA GLY A 305 -25.17 -4.83 7.92
C GLY A 305 -24.10 -4.16 8.80
N ASP A 306 -24.45 -3.03 9.42
CA ASP A 306 -23.56 -2.28 10.33
C ASP A 306 -23.46 -2.91 11.75
N SER A 307 -23.86 -4.18 11.90
CA SER A 307 -24.19 -4.75 13.21
C SER A 307 -23.03 -5.52 13.85
N LYS A 308 -22.60 -5.04 15.03
CA LYS A 308 -21.72 -5.75 15.98
C LYS A 308 -22.48 -6.76 16.88
N ASP A 309 -23.70 -7.12 16.51
CA ASP A 309 -24.63 -7.88 17.36
C ASP A 309 -24.63 -9.38 17.07
N ASP A 310 -25.10 -10.17 18.05
CA ASP A 310 -25.25 -11.62 17.94
C ASP A 310 -26.30 -11.99 16.88
N LEU A 311 -25.92 -12.85 15.92
CA LEU A 311 -26.80 -13.38 14.89
C LEU A 311 -27.38 -14.73 15.32
N ILE A 312 -28.68 -14.92 15.11
CA ILE A 312 -29.35 -16.23 15.26
C ILE A 312 -29.60 -16.81 13.87
N LEU A 313 -28.83 -17.84 13.51
CA LEU A 313 -28.98 -18.55 12.23
C LEU A 313 -30.11 -19.58 12.31
N LYS A 314 -30.98 -19.57 11.31
CA LYS A 314 -32.06 -20.55 11.16
C LYS A 314 -31.48 -21.91 10.77
N VAL A 315 -31.83 -22.94 11.53
CA VAL A 315 -31.40 -24.32 11.25
C VAL A 315 -32.52 -25.06 10.52
N TYR A 316 -32.20 -25.57 9.33
CA TYR A 316 -33.04 -26.43 8.51
C TYR A 316 -32.77 -27.89 8.86
N MET A 317 -33.79 -28.59 9.35
CA MET A 317 -33.69 -29.97 9.81
C MET A 317 -33.62 -30.94 8.63
N CYS A 318 -32.78 -31.97 8.75
CA CYS A 318 -32.68 -33.03 7.76
C CYS A 318 -33.87 -34.00 7.87
N ASN A 319 -34.77 -33.95 6.88
CA ASN A 319 -35.92 -34.87 6.79
C ASN A 319 -35.59 -36.13 5.95
N THR A 320 -34.76 -35.97 4.90
CA THR A 320 -34.32 -37.02 3.98
C THR A 320 -32.79 -37.10 3.99
N GLU A 321 -32.24 -38.13 4.62
CA GLU A 321 -30.78 -38.28 4.74
C GLU A 321 -30.07 -38.54 3.40
N SER A 322 -30.77 -39.03 2.38
CA SER A 322 -30.22 -39.26 1.03
C SER A 322 -29.70 -37.99 0.36
N ASP A 323 -30.31 -36.84 0.66
CA ASP A 323 -30.04 -35.56 0.01
C ASP A 323 -29.12 -34.67 0.87
N TRP A 324 -28.58 -35.21 1.96
CA TRP A 324 -27.76 -34.48 2.93
C TRP A 324 -26.58 -33.76 2.28
N TYR A 325 -25.91 -34.40 1.31
CA TYR A 325 -24.76 -33.83 0.62
C TYR A 325 -25.07 -32.53 -0.16
N GLN A 326 -26.35 -32.27 -0.48
CA GLN A 326 -26.82 -31.08 -1.21
C GLN A 326 -27.65 -30.12 -0.36
N ILE A 327 -27.78 -30.35 0.95
CA ILE A 327 -28.68 -29.55 1.81
C ILE A 327 -28.32 -28.06 1.79
N HIS A 328 -27.03 -27.72 1.90
CA HIS A 328 -26.55 -26.34 1.88
C HIS A 328 -26.80 -25.67 0.53
N GLU A 329 -26.57 -26.37 -0.59
CA GLU A 329 -26.88 -25.86 -1.93
C GLU A 329 -28.38 -25.56 -2.10
N ASN A 330 -29.23 -26.49 -1.64
CA ASN A 330 -30.67 -26.33 -1.71
C ASN A 330 -31.11 -25.10 -0.90
N ILE A 331 -30.47 -24.84 0.25
CA ILE A 331 -30.76 -23.66 1.06
C ILE A 331 -30.31 -22.37 0.37
N ILE A 332 -29.11 -22.35 -0.21
CA ILE A 332 -28.56 -21.21 -0.97
C ILE A 332 -29.49 -20.88 -2.16
N LYS A 333 -29.93 -21.91 -2.91
CA LYS A 333 -30.84 -21.79 -4.06
C LYS A 333 -32.30 -21.52 -3.65
N LYS A 334 -32.58 -21.32 -2.35
CA LYS A 334 -33.90 -21.05 -1.77
C LYS A 334 -34.94 -22.16 -2.00
N LEU A 335 -34.51 -23.41 -2.18
CA LEU A 335 -35.36 -24.60 -2.30
C LEU A 335 -35.80 -25.13 -0.91
N ASN A 336 -36.17 -24.23 0.00
CA ASN A 336 -36.32 -24.49 1.44
C ASN A 336 -37.61 -25.20 1.84
N ALA A 337 -38.63 -25.21 0.98
CA ALA A 337 -39.96 -25.75 1.29
C ALA A 337 -39.97 -27.24 1.66
N ARG A 338 -38.88 -27.97 1.39
CA ARG A 338 -38.73 -29.41 1.68
C ARG A 338 -38.18 -29.72 3.08
N TYR A 339 -37.66 -28.70 3.78
CA TYR A 339 -37.01 -28.86 5.07
C TYR A 339 -37.83 -28.21 6.19
N ASN A 340 -37.89 -28.88 7.34
CA ASN A 340 -38.54 -28.31 8.52
C ASN A 340 -37.62 -27.27 9.16
N LEU A 341 -38.14 -26.09 9.49
CA LEU A 341 -37.40 -25.08 10.24
C LEU A 341 -37.53 -25.30 11.75
N THR A 342 -36.47 -24.94 12.46
CA THR A 342 -36.53 -24.64 13.89
C THR A 342 -37.47 -23.44 14.13
N GLY A 343 -38.26 -23.47 15.22
CA GLY A 343 -39.27 -22.44 15.52
C GLY A 343 -38.68 -21.04 15.72
N SER A 344 -39.52 -19.99 15.80
CA SER A 344 -39.10 -18.58 15.73
C SER A 344 -38.05 -18.12 16.76
N ASN A 345 -37.90 -18.81 17.90
CA ASN A 345 -36.89 -18.55 18.94
C ASN A 345 -35.82 -19.67 19.06
N ALA A 346 -35.78 -20.60 18.10
CA ALA A 346 -34.85 -21.72 18.07
C ALA A 346 -33.89 -21.56 16.88
N GLY A 347 -32.59 -21.66 17.13
CA GLY A 347 -31.56 -21.41 16.13
C GLY A 347 -30.14 -21.47 16.69
N LEU A 348 -29.17 -21.31 15.80
CA LEU A 348 -27.75 -21.31 16.12
C LEU A 348 -27.27 -19.87 16.38
N ALA A 349 -26.90 -19.56 17.62
CA ALA A 349 -26.40 -18.24 18.01
C ALA A 349 -24.89 -18.12 17.72
N VAL A 350 -24.51 -17.14 16.90
CA VAL A 350 -23.14 -16.87 16.46
C VAL A 350 -22.81 -15.37 16.50
N SER A 351 -21.55 -15.05 16.72
CA SER A 351 -20.99 -13.70 16.55
C SER A 351 -20.02 -13.74 15.37
N LEU A 352 -20.18 -12.83 14.42
CA LEU A 352 -19.38 -12.74 13.20
C LEU A 352 -18.76 -11.34 13.09
N GLN A 353 -17.50 -11.25 12.69
CA GLN A 353 -16.84 -9.97 12.44
C GLN A 353 -15.84 -10.09 11.30
N LEU A 354 -15.90 -9.16 10.35
CA LEU A 354 -14.87 -9.02 9.32
C LEU A 354 -13.73 -8.10 9.82
N LEU A 355 -12.50 -8.54 9.64
CA LEU A 355 -11.28 -7.87 10.05
C LEU A 355 -10.40 -7.65 8.80
N HIS A 356 -9.66 -6.54 8.78
CA HIS A 356 -8.83 -6.13 7.64
C HIS A 356 -7.38 -5.96 8.07
N GLY A 357 -6.45 -6.33 7.19
CA GLY A 357 -5.01 -6.13 7.41
C GLY A 357 -4.25 -7.41 7.75
N ASP A 358 -3.01 -7.24 8.20
CA ASP A 358 -2.11 -8.33 8.55
C ASP A 358 -2.52 -9.02 9.87
N ILE A 359 -2.31 -10.33 9.98
CA ILE A 359 -2.75 -11.11 11.15
C ILE A 359 -2.04 -10.68 12.44
N GLU A 360 -0.75 -10.31 12.36
CA GLU A 360 0.00 -9.83 13.52
C GLU A 360 -0.46 -8.43 13.93
N GLN A 361 -0.82 -7.59 12.96
CA GLN A 361 -1.47 -6.31 13.23
C GLN A 361 -2.83 -6.51 13.91
N ILE A 362 -3.68 -7.39 13.40
CA ILE A 362 -5.00 -7.68 13.98
C ILE A 362 -4.88 -8.22 15.41
N ARG A 363 -3.91 -9.11 15.67
CA ARG A 363 -3.62 -9.61 17.02
C ARG A 363 -3.22 -8.49 17.99
N ARG A 364 -2.48 -7.48 17.52
CA ARG A 364 -2.10 -6.29 18.30
C ARG A 364 -3.28 -5.33 18.51
N GLU A 365 -4.11 -5.11 17.51
CA GLU A 365 -5.26 -4.19 17.60
C GLU A 365 -6.39 -4.75 18.47
N TYR A 366 -6.61 -6.07 18.42
CA TYR A 366 -7.72 -6.76 19.09
C TYR A 366 -7.24 -7.69 20.21
N THR A 367 -6.17 -7.32 20.93
CA THR A 367 -5.52 -8.17 21.95
C THR A 367 -6.48 -8.74 22.99
N SER A 368 -7.54 -8.00 23.38
CA SER A 368 -8.55 -8.49 24.34
C SER A 368 -9.44 -9.63 23.80
N ARG A 369 -9.57 -9.78 22.47
CA ARG A 369 -10.31 -10.87 21.81
C ARG A 369 -9.38 -12.03 21.42
N PHE A 370 -8.10 -11.76 21.22
CA PHE A 370 -7.07 -12.75 20.83
C PHE A 370 -6.19 -13.18 22.00
N THR A 371 -6.72 -13.22 23.23
CA THR A 371 -5.99 -13.75 24.39
C THR A 371 -5.78 -15.26 24.24
N HIS A 372 -4.56 -15.66 23.86
CA HIS A 372 -4.00 -17.03 23.81
C HIS A 372 -4.97 -18.17 23.44
N GLY A 373 -5.10 -18.46 22.14
CA GLY A 373 -5.59 -19.78 21.69
C GLY A 373 -6.73 -19.80 20.65
N VAL A 374 -7.05 -18.67 20.00
CA VAL A 374 -8.02 -18.65 18.88
C VAL A 374 -7.56 -19.61 17.78
N SER A 375 -8.43 -20.54 17.40
CA SER A 375 -8.14 -21.49 16.33
C SER A 375 -8.03 -20.78 14.97
N ILE A 376 -7.14 -21.23 14.10
CA ILE A 376 -6.99 -20.67 12.74
C ILE A 376 -7.59 -21.65 11.75
N THR A 377 -8.53 -21.17 10.93
CA THR A 377 -9.10 -21.92 9.80
C THR A 377 -8.54 -21.36 8.51
N ARG A 378 -7.71 -22.16 7.82
CA ARG A 378 -7.04 -21.71 6.60
C ARG A 378 -7.94 -21.84 5.38
N LYS A 379 -7.63 -21.06 4.34
CA LYS A 379 -8.11 -21.26 2.98
C LYS A 379 -7.64 -22.62 2.45
N LEU A 380 -8.48 -23.27 1.62
CA LEU A 380 -8.09 -24.43 0.82
C LEU A 380 -7.20 -23.96 -0.32
N GLY A 381 -6.01 -24.56 -0.43
CA GLY A 381 -4.97 -24.07 -1.33
C GLY A 381 -4.17 -22.94 -0.68
N PHE A 382 -3.31 -22.30 -1.46
CA PHE A 382 -2.42 -21.25 -0.97
C PHE A 382 -3.12 -19.91 -0.79
N SER A 383 -2.58 -19.12 0.15
CA SER A 383 -2.76 -17.67 0.18
C SER A 383 -2.29 -17.05 -1.14
N ASN A 384 -2.69 -15.80 -1.40
CA ASN A 384 -2.27 -15.09 -2.62
C ASN A 384 -0.75 -14.88 -2.68
N ILE A 385 -0.05 -14.98 -1.54
CA ILE A 385 1.40 -14.82 -1.39
C ILE A 385 1.91 -15.97 -0.53
N ILE A 386 2.98 -16.64 -1.00
CA ILE A 386 3.72 -17.66 -0.25
C ILE A 386 5.10 -17.08 0.04
N MET A 387 5.42 -16.82 1.31
CA MET A 387 6.71 -16.23 1.67
C MET A 387 7.83 -17.28 1.61
N PRO A 388 9.09 -16.89 1.30
CA PRO A 388 10.20 -17.83 1.32
C PRO A 388 10.36 -18.46 2.70
N GLY A 389 10.66 -19.76 2.75
CA GLY A 389 10.72 -20.53 4.00
C GLY A 389 9.39 -21.03 4.55
N GLU A 390 8.23 -20.62 4.02
CA GLU A 390 6.94 -21.17 4.43
C GLU A 390 6.77 -22.63 3.96
N MET A 391 6.68 -23.56 4.91
CA MET A 391 6.46 -24.97 4.62
C MET A 391 4.99 -25.33 4.82
N ARG A 392 4.34 -25.78 3.74
CA ARG A 392 3.01 -26.38 3.79
C ARG A 392 3.03 -27.73 3.07
N ASN A 393 2.46 -28.74 3.70
CA ASN A 393 2.29 -30.07 3.11
C ASN A 393 0.98 -30.70 3.60
N ASP A 394 -0.14 -30.13 3.16
CA ASP A 394 -1.47 -30.57 3.55
C ASP A 394 -2.09 -31.37 2.40
N LEU A 395 -2.36 -32.67 2.62
CA LEU A 395 -3.15 -33.48 1.69
C LEU A 395 -4.61 -33.49 2.16
N TYR A 396 -5.50 -32.96 1.35
CA TYR A 396 -6.93 -33.00 1.62
C TYR A 396 -7.57 -34.21 0.94
N ILE A 397 -8.40 -34.94 1.69
CA ILE A 397 -9.14 -36.09 1.21
C ILE A 397 -10.62 -35.88 1.54
N THR A 398 -11.46 -35.85 0.50
CA THR A 398 -12.91 -35.88 0.65
C THR A 398 -13.39 -37.31 0.49
N VAL A 399 -14.06 -37.84 1.51
CA VAL A 399 -14.81 -39.08 1.41
C VAL A 399 -16.13 -38.78 0.71
N GLU A 400 -16.21 -39.07 -0.60
CA GLU A 400 -17.31 -38.63 -1.46
C GLU A 400 -18.55 -39.51 -1.31
N ARG A 401 -18.47 -40.73 -1.86
CA ARG A 401 -19.60 -41.66 -1.95
C ARG A 401 -19.14 -43.11 -2.06
N GLY A 402 -20.05 -44.05 -1.81
CA GLY A 402 -19.84 -45.47 -2.07
C GLY A 402 -21.06 -46.10 -2.71
N GLU A 403 -20.87 -47.21 -3.41
CA GLU A 403 -21.92 -48.06 -3.97
C GLU A 403 -21.69 -49.49 -3.50
N PHE A 404 -22.61 -50.00 -2.69
CA PHE A 404 -22.50 -51.29 -2.02
C PHE A 404 -23.69 -52.21 -2.34
N GLU A 405 -23.43 -53.51 -2.37
CA GLU A 405 -24.46 -54.51 -2.55
C GLU A 405 -25.23 -54.76 -1.25
N LYS A 406 -26.52 -55.15 -1.36
CA LYS A 406 -27.32 -55.55 -0.18
C LYS A 406 -26.76 -56.81 0.51
N GLY A 407 -25.92 -57.59 -0.18
CA GLY A 407 -25.25 -58.78 0.36
C GLY A 407 -26.22 -59.79 0.96
N GLY A 408 -27.27 -60.14 0.21
CA GLY A 408 -28.27 -61.14 0.59
C GLY A 408 -29.37 -60.65 1.55
N LYS A 409 -29.38 -59.38 1.96
CA LYS A 409 -30.44 -58.79 2.82
C LYS A 409 -31.56 -58.14 2.00
N SER A 410 -32.77 -58.07 2.58
CA SER A 410 -33.93 -57.36 1.99
C SER A 410 -33.76 -55.84 1.98
N VAL A 411 -33.16 -55.30 3.04
CA VAL A 411 -32.89 -53.86 3.23
C VAL A 411 -31.42 -53.51 2.94
N ALA A 412 -31.19 -52.25 2.60
CA ALA A 412 -29.86 -51.71 2.35
C ALA A 412 -28.99 -51.68 3.63
N ARG A 413 -27.66 -51.72 3.46
CA ARG A 413 -26.69 -51.68 4.54
C ARG A 413 -26.59 -50.28 5.12
N ASN A 414 -26.44 -50.18 6.44
CA ASN A 414 -25.96 -48.97 7.11
C ASN A 414 -24.44 -49.03 7.08
N VAL A 415 -23.78 -48.19 6.28
CA VAL A 415 -22.34 -48.25 6.04
C VAL A 415 -21.62 -47.15 6.81
N GLU A 416 -20.61 -47.55 7.58
CA GLU A 416 -19.62 -46.66 8.20
C GLU A 416 -18.26 -46.92 7.54
N VAL A 417 -17.57 -45.84 7.17
CA VAL A 417 -16.19 -45.88 6.66
C VAL A 417 -15.25 -45.52 7.78
N THR A 418 -14.29 -46.40 8.06
CA THR A 418 -13.14 -46.09 8.92
C THR A 418 -11.92 -45.84 8.04
N MET A 419 -11.26 -44.68 8.16
CA MET A 419 -10.06 -44.36 7.38
C MET A 419 -8.83 -44.31 8.29
N HIS A 420 -7.74 -44.95 7.83
CA HIS A 420 -6.43 -44.95 8.45
C HIS A 420 -5.36 -44.46 7.46
N VAL A 421 -4.34 -43.80 7.99
CA VAL A 421 -3.10 -43.52 7.23
C VAL A 421 -2.06 -44.53 7.68
N VAL A 422 -1.48 -45.27 6.74
CA VAL A 422 -0.52 -46.35 7.00
C VAL A 422 0.83 -45.99 6.39
N ASP A 423 1.91 -46.23 7.12
CA ASP A 423 3.27 -45.97 6.65
C ASP A 423 3.86 -47.12 5.81
N SER A 424 5.09 -46.93 5.32
CA SER A 424 5.81 -47.94 4.53
C SER A 424 6.13 -49.23 5.30
N SER A 425 6.09 -49.21 6.63
CA SER A 425 6.28 -50.39 7.50
C SER A 425 4.98 -51.15 7.76
N GLY A 426 3.84 -50.62 7.32
CA GLY A 426 2.52 -51.17 7.56
C GLY A 426 1.89 -50.76 8.89
N GLN A 427 2.46 -49.78 9.59
CA GLN A 427 1.92 -49.26 10.86
C GLN A 427 1.00 -48.05 10.64
N ILE A 428 -0.02 -47.92 11.49
CA ILE A 428 -0.94 -46.79 11.45
C ILE A 428 -0.25 -45.55 12.02
N LEU A 429 -0.19 -44.48 11.23
CA LEU A 429 0.30 -43.18 11.63
C LEU A 429 -0.70 -42.53 12.60
N LYS A 430 -0.30 -42.39 13.87
CA LYS A 430 -1.14 -41.82 14.92
C LYS A 430 -1.22 -40.29 14.79
N ASP A 431 -2.43 -39.77 14.95
CA ASP A 431 -2.74 -38.32 15.01
C ASP A 431 -2.40 -37.53 13.73
N PHE A 432 -2.57 -38.17 12.57
CA PHE A 432 -2.36 -37.57 11.23
C PHE A 432 -3.67 -37.35 10.45
N ILE A 433 -4.83 -37.39 11.10
CA ILE A 433 -6.12 -37.08 10.48
C ILE A 433 -6.76 -35.91 11.22
N SER A 434 -6.82 -34.75 10.57
CA SER A 434 -7.43 -33.52 11.09
C SER A 434 -8.81 -33.32 10.46
N PHE A 435 -9.86 -33.23 11.29
CA PHE A 435 -11.23 -32.94 10.84
C PHE A 435 -11.46 -31.45 10.53
N GLY A 436 -10.56 -30.59 11.00
CA GLY A 436 -10.68 -29.13 10.91
C GLY A 436 -9.95 -28.45 12.07
N SER A 437 -10.07 -27.13 12.15
CA SER A 437 -9.65 -26.36 13.33
C SER A 437 -10.63 -26.61 14.50
N GLY A 438 -10.20 -26.40 15.74
CA GLY A 438 -11.05 -26.53 16.94
C GLY A 438 -10.96 -27.88 17.67
N GLU A 439 -10.56 -28.96 16.99
CA GLU A 439 -10.27 -30.27 17.59
C GLU A 439 -8.84 -30.72 17.27
N PRO A 440 -8.21 -31.53 18.15
CA PRO A 440 -6.91 -32.11 17.87
C PRO A 440 -6.99 -33.17 16.74
N PRO A 441 -5.88 -33.42 16.03
CA PRO A 441 -5.79 -34.52 15.07
C PRO A 441 -6.08 -35.88 15.74
N ALA A 442 -6.62 -36.80 14.96
CA ALA A 442 -6.95 -38.17 15.36
C ALA A 442 -6.17 -39.21 14.55
N SER A 443 -6.09 -40.41 15.10
CA SER A 443 -5.43 -41.58 14.48
C SER A 443 -6.32 -42.33 13.48
N GLU A 444 -7.64 -42.16 13.57
CA GLU A 444 -8.62 -42.79 12.69
C GLU A 444 -9.83 -41.87 12.47
N TYR A 445 -10.39 -41.92 11.27
CA TYR A 445 -11.62 -41.22 10.92
C TYR A 445 -12.80 -42.20 10.87
N HIS A 446 -13.98 -41.75 11.30
CA HIS A 446 -15.23 -42.49 11.20
C HIS A 446 -16.29 -41.62 10.51
N SER A 447 -16.85 -42.08 9.40
CA SER A 447 -17.91 -41.35 8.69
C SER A 447 -19.22 -41.33 9.49
N PHE A 448 -20.11 -40.38 9.19
CA PHE A 448 -21.52 -40.55 9.57
C PHE A 448 -22.18 -41.70 8.80
N VAL A 449 -23.29 -42.21 9.35
CA VAL A 449 -24.03 -43.35 8.81
C VAL A 449 -25.39 -42.91 8.31
N LEU A 450 -25.68 -43.21 7.04
CA LEU A 450 -26.98 -42.97 6.41
C LEU A 450 -27.86 -44.21 6.56
N TYR A 451 -29.08 -44.03 7.05
CA TYR A 451 -29.99 -45.14 7.36
C TYR A 451 -30.47 -45.83 6.09
N HIS A 452 -30.26 -47.15 6.00
CA HIS A 452 -30.64 -48.00 4.88
C HIS A 452 -30.29 -47.41 3.50
N ASN A 453 -29.04 -46.96 3.35
CA ASN A 453 -28.54 -46.40 2.09
C ASN A 453 -27.33 -47.20 1.57
N ASN A 454 -27.53 -47.87 0.43
CA ASN A 454 -26.47 -48.60 -0.28
C ASN A 454 -25.58 -47.72 -1.15
N GLY A 455 -26.03 -46.49 -1.45
CA GLY A 455 -25.31 -45.49 -2.21
C GLY A 455 -24.97 -44.27 -1.35
N PRO A 456 -24.35 -44.41 -0.16
CA PRO A 456 -24.16 -43.28 0.74
C PRO A 456 -23.26 -42.21 0.10
N ARG A 457 -23.64 -40.94 0.28
CA ARG A 457 -22.83 -39.77 -0.10
C ARG A 457 -22.47 -39.01 1.17
N TRP A 458 -21.20 -39.02 1.54
CA TRP A 458 -20.71 -38.42 2.77
C TRP A 458 -20.26 -36.97 2.56
N ALA A 459 -19.50 -36.71 1.50
CA ALA A 459 -18.87 -35.41 1.22
C ALA A 459 -18.11 -34.85 2.45
N GLU A 460 -17.41 -35.72 3.20
CA GLU A 460 -16.62 -35.32 4.37
C GLU A 460 -15.16 -35.03 3.98
N LEU A 461 -14.77 -33.75 4.03
CA LEU A 461 -13.41 -33.26 3.84
C LEU A 461 -12.55 -33.48 5.09
N LEU A 462 -11.38 -34.07 4.90
CA LEU A 462 -10.37 -34.36 5.92
C LEU A 462 -9.02 -33.79 5.49
N LYS A 463 -8.22 -33.32 6.46
CA LYS A 463 -6.84 -32.87 6.24
C LYS A 463 -5.87 -33.90 6.79
N LEU A 464 -4.89 -34.30 5.98
CA LEU A 464 -3.82 -35.23 6.33
C LEU A 464 -2.48 -34.47 6.33
N PRO A 465 -2.04 -33.93 7.50
CA PRO A 465 -0.78 -33.19 7.61
C PRO A 465 0.42 -34.15 7.69
N ILE A 466 0.64 -34.95 6.65
CA ILE A 466 1.70 -35.98 6.61
C ILE A 466 3.05 -35.31 6.31
N PRO A 467 4.10 -35.54 7.12
CA PRO A 467 5.44 -35.03 6.84
C PRO A 467 6.01 -35.55 5.52
N VAL A 468 6.78 -34.72 4.82
CA VAL A 468 7.31 -35.01 3.47
C VAL A 468 8.16 -36.30 3.46
N ASP A 469 8.94 -36.53 4.51
CA ASP A 469 9.79 -37.72 4.70
C ASP A 469 8.99 -39.03 4.84
N LYS A 470 7.78 -38.96 5.42
CA LYS A 470 6.88 -40.12 5.60
C LYS A 470 5.91 -40.32 4.44
N PHE A 471 5.84 -39.38 3.50
CA PHE A 471 4.92 -39.45 2.37
C PHE A 471 5.26 -40.59 1.40
N ARG A 472 6.56 -40.91 1.26
CA ARG A 472 7.04 -42.00 0.41
C ARG A 472 6.69 -43.35 1.01
N GLY A 473 5.91 -44.14 0.27
CA GLY A 473 5.49 -45.48 0.68
C GLY A 473 4.30 -45.51 1.65
N ALA A 474 3.76 -44.35 2.03
CA ALA A 474 2.52 -44.27 2.78
C ALA A 474 1.29 -44.44 1.87
N HIS A 475 0.19 -44.91 2.45
CA HIS A 475 -1.08 -45.11 1.77
C HIS A 475 -2.27 -44.89 2.71
N ILE A 476 -3.42 -44.54 2.12
CA ILE A 476 -4.69 -44.47 2.83
C ILE A 476 -5.35 -45.84 2.77
N ARG A 477 -5.92 -46.30 3.89
CA ARG A 477 -6.75 -47.51 3.94
C ARG A 477 -8.14 -47.16 4.48
N CYS A 478 -9.17 -47.49 3.73
CA CYS A 478 -10.57 -47.31 4.10
C CYS A 478 -11.21 -48.67 4.35
N GLU A 479 -11.83 -48.85 5.51
CA GLU A 479 -12.48 -50.07 5.95
C GLU A 479 -13.99 -49.86 6.03
N PHE A 480 -14.78 -50.76 5.45
CA PHE A 480 -16.23 -50.64 5.38
C PHE A 480 -16.92 -51.56 6.37
N ARG A 481 -17.63 -50.98 7.33
CA ARG A 481 -18.35 -51.69 8.38
C ARG A 481 -19.85 -51.51 8.23
N HIS A 482 -20.59 -52.60 8.44
CA HIS A 482 -22.04 -52.56 8.55
C HIS A 482 -22.46 -52.34 10.00
N CYS A 483 -23.23 -51.29 10.25
CA CYS A 483 -23.77 -50.94 11.56
C CYS A 483 -25.17 -51.56 11.76
N SER A 484 -25.27 -52.49 12.71
CA SER A 484 -26.54 -53.16 13.05
C SER A 484 -27.51 -52.22 13.76
N THR A 485 -28.82 -52.37 13.47
CA THR A 485 -29.91 -51.70 14.22
C THR A 485 -30.34 -52.49 15.47
N LYS A 486 -29.79 -53.68 15.70
CA LYS A 486 -30.12 -54.53 16.85
C LYS A 486 -29.55 -53.95 18.14
N GLU A 487 -30.15 -54.28 19.29
CA GLU A 487 -29.82 -53.75 20.62
C GLU A 487 -28.33 -53.86 21.02
N LYS A 488 -27.59 -54.87 20.54
CA LYS A 488 -26.15 -55.03 20.80
C LYS A 488 -25.23 -54.10 19.97
N GLY A 489 -25.73 -53.43 18.94
CA GLY A 489 -24.98 -52.43 18.18
C GLY A 489 -23.70 -52.91 17.48
N GLU A 490 -23.63 -54.17 17.04
CA GLU A 490 -22.42 -54.73 16.41
C GLU A 490 -22.04 -54.03 15.08
N LYS A 491 -20.74 -53.75 14.91
CA LYS A 491 -20.13 -53.25 13.67
C LYS A 491 -19.38 -54.39 12.99
N LYS A 492 -19.84 -54.87 11.83
CA LYS A 492 -19.22 -55.98 11.09
C LYS A 492 -18.45 -55.48 9.87
N LEU A 493 -17.14 -55.72 9.81
CA LEU A 493 -16.32 -55.47 8.60
C LEU A 493 -16.81 -56.36 7.45
N PHE A 494 -16.92 -55.79 6.25
CA PHE A 494 -17.28 -56.55 5.05
C PHE A 494 -16.36 -56.29 3.86
N GLY A 495 -15.59 -55.22 3.87
CA GLY A 495 -14.64 -54.90 2.81
C GLY A 495 -13.71 -53.76 3.15
N PHE A 496 -12.75 -53.51 2.26
CA PHE A 496 -11.80 -52.41 2.36
C PHE A 496 -11.36 -51.91 0.98
N SER A 497 -10.77 -50.72 0.96
CA SER A 497 -10.09 -50.11 -0.18
C SER A 497 -8.81 -49.45 0.32
N PHE A 498 -7.85 -49.22 -0.58
CA PHE A 498 -6.63 -48.49 -0.25
C PHE A 498 -6.17 -47.60 -1.42
N MET A 499 -5.30 -46.63 -1.15
CA MET A 499 -4.73 -45.75 -2.17
C MET A 499 -3.30 -45.34 -1.77
N PRO A 500 -2.25 -45.72 -2.53
CA PRO A 500 -0.89 -45.20 -2.34
C PRO A 500 -0.82 -43.69 -2.53
N LEU A 501 -0.08 -42.99 -1.68
CA LEU A 501 0.05 -41.53 -1.75
C LEU A 501 1.10 -41.05 -2.76
N MET A 502 2.05 -41.90 -3.13
CA MET A 502 3.12 -41.58 -4.07
C MET A 502 3.47 -42.78 -4.94
N GLN A 503 3.72 -42.52 -6.22
CA GLN A 503 4.16 -43.50 -7.20
C GLN A 503 5.65 -43.80 -7.07
N GLU A 504 6.12 -44.89 -7.70
CA GLU A 504 7.54 -45.28 -7.68
C GLU A 504 8.47 -44.24 -8.35
N ASN A 505 7.99 -43.55 -9.39
CA ASN A 505 8.70 -42.45 -10.05
C ASN A 505 8.79 -41.17 -9.17
N GLY A 506 8.17 -41.17 -7.99
CA GLY A 506 8.16 -40.06 -7.05
C GLY A 506 7.10 -38.99 -7.31
N ARG A 507 6.20 -39.18 -8.29
CA ARG A 507 5.02 -38.34 -8.46
C ARG A 507 4.00 -38.65 -7.36
N THR A 508 3.41 -37.62 -6.79
CA THR A 508 2.37 -37.77 -5.77
C THR A 508 1.03 -38.18 -6.38
N LEU A 509 0.09 -38.62 -5.54
CA LEU A 509 -1.30 -38.88 -5.90
C LEU A 509 -1.87 -37.66 -6.65
N PRO A 510 -2.34 -37.81 -7.90
CA PRO A 510 -2.88 -36.67 -8.66
C PRO A 510 -4.18 -36.15 -8.03
N ASP A 511 -4.38 -34.85 -8.10
CA ASP A 511 -5.61 -34.20 -7.63
C ASP A 511 -6.82 -34.63 -8.47
N GLY A 512 -7.96 -34.78 -7.81
CA GLY A 512 -9.22 -35.16 -8.44
C GLY A 512 -9.91 -36.34 -7.77
N THR A 513 -11.00 -36.80 -8.38
CA THR A 513 -11.82 -37.90 -7.87
C THR A 513 -11.31 -39.25 -8.36
N HIS A 514 -11.10 -40.18 -7.42
CA HIS A 514 -10.57 -41.51 -7.64
C HIS A 514 -11.62 -42.57 -7.36
N GLU A 515 -11.84 -43.47 -8.32
CA GLU A 515 -12.71 -44.64 -8.13
C GLU A 515 -11.89 -45.85 -7.65
N LEU A 516 -12.11 -46.21 -6.38
CA LEU A 516 -11.44 -47.30 -5.69
C LEU A 516 -12.24 -48.59 -5.76
N ILE A 517 -11.50 -49.70 -5.88
CA ILE A 517 -12.04 -51.06 -5.84
C ILE A 517 -12.33 -51.44 -4.38
N VAL A 518 -13.54 -51.95 -4.13
CA VAL A 518 -13.92 -52.50 -2.82
C VAL A 518 -13.58 -53.99 -2.79
N HIS A 519 -12.57 -54.35 -2.01
CA HIS A 519 -12.15 -55.74 -1.79
C HIS A 519 -12.94 -56.33 -0.61
N LYS A 520 -13.52 -57.52 -0.80
CA LYS A 520 -14.27 -58.20 0.27
C LYS A 520 -13.32 -58.69 1.36
N CYS A 521 -13.70 -58.50 2.63
CA CYS A 521 -12.90 -58.90 3.78
C CYS A 521 -13.80 -59.40 4.90
N GLU A 522 -13.65 -60.68 5.27
CA GLU A 522 -14.47 -61.33 6.30
C GLU A 522 -13.81 -61.31 7.69
N GLU A 523 -12.47 -61.23 7.76
CA GLU A 523 -11.68 -61.23 9.01
C GLU A 523 -10.61 -60.12 9.04
N ASN A 524 -10.45 -59.45 10.19
CA ASN A 524 -9.51 -58.34 10.39
C ASN A 524 -8.02 -58.74 10.26
N THR A 525 -7.69 -60.02 10.45
CA THR A 525 -6.31 -60.56 10.35
C THR A 525 -5.69 -60.35 8.97
N ASN A 526 -6.52 -60.34 7.92
CA ASN A 526 -6.08 -60.11 6.53
C ASN A 526 -5.55 -58.69 6.29
N LEU A 527 -5.85 -57.74 7.17
CA LEU A 527 -5.41 -56.34 7.06
C LEU A 527 -4.12 -56.02 7.84
N GLN A 528 -3.58 -56.99 8.60
CA GLN A 528 -2.35 -56.78 9.39
C GLN A 528 -1.08 -56.84 8.53
N ASP A 529 -1.07 -57.60 7.43
CA ASP A 529 0.06 -57.70 6.50
C ASP A 529 -0.14 -56.79 5.28
N SER A 530 0.44 -55.59 5.35
CA SER A 530 0.32 -54.59 4.27
C SER A 530 0.93 -55.05 2.94
N GLY A 531 1.95 -55.91 2.96
CA GLY A 531 2.59 -56.41 1.75
C GLY A 531 1.70 -57.31 0.88
N ARG A 532 0.63 -57.89 1.45
CA ARG A 532 -0.31 -58.76 0.71
C ARG A 532 -1.34 -57.97 -0.07
N TYR A 533 -2.03 -57.04 0.58
CA TYR A 533 -3.10 -56.29 -0.09
C TYR A 533 -2.57 -55.18 -1.00
N LEU A 534 -1.38 -54.62 -0.73
CA LEU A 534 -0.77 -53.61 -1.62
C LEU A 534 -0.46 -54.14 -3.04
N LYS A 535 -0.41 -55.47 -3.22
CA LYS A 535 -0.27 -56.13 -4.53
C LYS A 535 -1.59 -56.22 -5.30
N LEU A 536 -2.72 -55.96 -4.66
CA LEU A 536 -4.04 -55.95 -5.30
C LEU A 536 -4.24 -54.66 -6.11
N PRO A 537 -5.08 -54.68 -7.16
CA PRO A 537 -5.44 -53.44 -7.85
C PRO A 537 -6.27 -52.55 -6.91
N PHE A 538 -5.92 -51.26 -6.86
CA PHE A 538 -6.60 -50.30 -5.99
C PHE A 538 -7.63 -49.42 -6.72
N SER A 539 -7.41 -49.11 -8.00
CA SER A 539 -8.27 -48.23 -8.81
C SER A 539 -8.81 -48.95 -10.05
N LYS A 540 -10.06 -48.65 -10.42
CA LYS A 540 -10.68 -49.18 -11.65
C LYS A 540 -10.11 -48.57 -12.93
N GLY A 541 -9.46 -47.40 -12.85
CA GLY A 541 -8.90 -46.69 -14.01
C GLY A 541 -7.50 -47.11 -14.48
N ILE A 542 -6.78 -47.95 -13.72
CA ILE A 542 -5.36 -48.30 -13.98
C ILE A 542 -5.19 -49.58 -14.82
N PHE A 543 -6.27 -50.15 -15.36
CA PHE A 543 -6.23 -51.36 -16.18
C PHE A 543 -5.74 -51.11 -17.63
N LEU A 544 -4.51 -50.64 -17.80
CA LEU A 544 -3.80 -50.66 -19.09
C LEU A 544 -2.31 -50.95 -18.85
N GLY A 545 -1.98 -52.21 -18.50
CA GLY A 545 -0.59 -52.66 -18.38
C GLY A 545 -0.45 -54.13 -17.94
N ASN A 546 -0.38 -55.04 -18.92
CA ASN A 546 0.07 -56.43 -18.90
C ASN A 546 0.21 -57.16 -17.54
N ASN A 547 -0.86 -57.85 -17.12
CA ASN A 547 -0.85 -59.31 -16.99
C ASN A 547 -2.26 -59.83 -16.68
N SER A 548 -2.74 -60.70 -17.57
CA SER A 548 -4.03 -61.37 -17.51
C SER A 548 -4.10 -62.37 -16.36
N GLN A 549 -4.69 -61.95 -15.24
CA GLN A 549 -5.56 -62.83 -14.46
C GLN A 549 -6.89 -62.12 -14.31
N ALA A 550 -7.95 -62.77 -14.78
CA ALA A 550 -9.33 -62.29 -14.69
C ALA A 550 -9.76 -62.21 -13.22
N ILE A 551 -9.41 -61.12 -12.55
CA ILE A 551 -9.93 -60.78 -11.23
C ILE A 551 -11.39 -60.39 -11.46
N LYS A 552 -12.33 -61.16 -10.89
CA LYS A 552 -13.75 -60.80 -10.82
C LYS A 552 -13.87 -59.41 -10.20
N THR A 553 -14.08 -58.39 -11.02
CA THR A 553 -14.32 -57.03 -10.56
C THR A 553 -15.59 -57.02 -9.73
N THR A 554 -15.49 -56.57 -8.48
CA THR A 554 -16.67 -56.37 -7.63
C THR A 554 -17.50 -55.23 -8.23
N LYS A 555 -18.84 -55.40 -8.24
CA LYS A 555 -19.77 -54.33 -8.64
C LYS A 555 -19.74 -53.14 -7.69
N GLU A 556 -19.17 -53.31 -6.50
CA GLU A 556 -19.03 -52.29 -5.48
C GLU A 556 -17.90 -51.31 -5.83
N SER A 557 -18.11 -50.03 -5.57
CA SER A 557 -17.15 -48.94 -5.84
C SER A 557 -17.16 -47.94 -4.69
N PHE A 558 -16.02 -47.29 -4.45
CA PHE A 558 -15.88 -46.23 -3.45
C PHE A 558 -15.10 -45.07 -4.07
N TRP A 559 -15.57 -43.84 -3.84
CA TRP A 559 -14.96 -42.64 -4.41
C TRP A 559 -14.39 -41.75 -3.32
N ILE A 560 -13.16 -41.30 -3.55
CA ILE A 560 -12.50 -40.26 -2.76
C ILE A 560 -12.03 -39.14 -3.70
N THR A 561 -11.99 -37.91 -3.22
CA THR A 561 -11.36 -36.80 -3.93
C THR A 561 -10.10 -36.38 -3.20
N SER A 562 -8.97 -36.30 -3.88
CA SER A 562 -7.72 -35.78 -3.32
C SER A 562 -7.41 -34.38 -3.82
N PHE A 563 -6.83 -33.57 -2.94
CA PHE A 563 -6.31 -32.26 -3.27
C PHE A 563 -5.04 -31.99 -2.45
N LEU A 564 -3.89 -31.88 -3.10
CA LEU A 564 -2.58 -31.69 -2.46
C LEU A 564 -2.19 -30.20 -2.44
N CYS A 565 -2.02 -29.65 -1.25
CA CYS A 565 -1.49 -28.31 -1.04
C CYS A 565 -0.08 -28.42 -0.44
N SER A 566 0.93 -28.49 -1.31
CA SER A 566 2.34 -28.69 -0.91
C SER A 566 3.29 -27.67 -1.54
N THR A 567 4.20 -27.11 -0.75
CA THR A 567 5.35 -26.33 -1.22
C THR A 567 6.59 -27.20 -1.42
N LYS A 568 6.51 -28.52 -1.20
CA LYS A 568 7.64 -29.45 -1.32
C LYS A 568 7.41 -30.64 -2.26
N LEU A 569 6.16 -31.00 -2.52
CA LEU A 569 5.80 -32.12 -3.37
C LEU A 569 5.00 -31.64 -4.58
N THR A 570 5.60 -31.69 -5.77
CA THR A 570 4.94 -31.35 -7.03
C THR A 570 4.28 -32.57 -7.66
N GLN A 571 3.13 -32.34 -8.31
CA GLN A 571 2.47 -33.32 -9.19
C GLN A 571 2.92 -33.19 -10.64
N ASN A 572 3.54 -32.06 -11.00
CA ASN A 572 4.04 -31.81 -12.34
C ASN A 572 5.35 -32.59 -12.57
N GLY A 573 5.35 -33.44 -13.61
CA GLY A 573 6.50 -34.29 -13.91
C GLY A 573 7.75 -33.54 -14.32
N ASP A 574 7.60 -32.49 -15.15
CA ASP A 574 8.74 -31.71 -15.65
C ASP A 574 9.35 -30.86 -14.52
N MET A 575 8.52 -30.35 -13.61
CA MET A 575 8.98 -29.67 -12.40
C MET A 575 9.74 -30.62 -11.46
N LEU A 576 9.24 -31.84 -11.28
CA LEU A 576 9.89 -32.86 -10.46
C LEU A 576 11.25 -33.26 -11.03
N ASP A 577 11.34 -33.44 -12.36
CA ASP A 577 12.59 -33.77 -13.06
C ASP A 577 13.63 -32.65 -12.91
N LEU A 578 13.19 -31.38 -12.97
CA LEU A 578 14.05 -30.22 -12.69
C LEU A 578 14.55 -30.22 -11.25
N LEU A 579 13.66 -30.33 -10.25
CA LEU A 579 14.05 -30.34 -8.83
C LEU A 579 14.95 -31.53 -8.47
N LYS A 580 14.83 -32.66 -9.19
CA LYS A 580 15.66 -33.85 -9.02
C LYS A 580 16.80 -33.95 -10.04
N TRP A 581 17.22 -32.85 -10.64
CA TRP A 581 18.24 -32.84 -11.71
C TRP A 581 19.53 -33.61 -11.38
N ARG A 582 19.96 -33.63 -10.11
CA ARG A 582 21.13 -34.39 -9.64
C ARG A 582 21.01 -35.91 -9.84
N THR A 583 19.78 -36.44 -9.89
CA THR A 583 19.52 -37.86 -10.12
C THR A 583 19.60 -38.25 -11.60
N HIS A 584 19.41 -37.30 -12.52
CA HIS A 584 19.41 -37.51 -13.97
C HIS A 584 20.11 -36.34 -14.69
N PRO A 585 21.45 -36.18 -14.52
CA PRO A 585 22.19 -35.02 -15.06
C PRO A 585 22.22 -34.96 -16.58
N ASP A 586 21.95 -36.06 -17.27
CA ASP A 586 21.77 -36.15 -18.72
C ASP A 586 20.54 -35.38 -19.22
N LYS A 587 19.52 -35.21 -18.38
CA LYS A 587 18.24 -34.56 -18.73
C LYS A 587 18.21 -33.05 -18.47
N ILE A 588 19.25 -32.46 -17.87
CA ILE A 588 19.29 -31.03 -17.48
C ILE A 588 18.90 -30.11 -18.65
N ALA A 589 19.51 -30.33 -19.82
CA ALA A 589 19.26 -29.49 -20.99
C ALA A 589 17.79 -29.50 -21.46
N GLY A 590 17.10 -30.65 -21.32
CA GLY A 590 15.68 -30.79 -21.63
C GLY A 590 14.80 -30.19 -20.54
N CYS A 591 15.18 -30.35 -19.26
CA CYS A 591 14.45 -29.77 -18.12
C CYS A 591 14.41 -28.24 -18.19
N LEU A 592 15.56 -27.59 -18.49
CA LEU A 592 15.65 -26.14 -18.64
C LEU A 592 14.78 -25.61 -19.80
N SER A 593 14.73 -26.33 -20.93
CA SER A 593 13.90 -25.93 -22.06
C SER A 593 12.40 -26.03 -21.75
N LYS A 594 11.99 -27.05 -20.99
CA LYS A 594 10.58 -27.27 -20.61
C LYS A 594 10.08 -26.36 -19.50
N LEU A 595 10.96 -25.72 -18.73
CA LEU A 595 10.54 -24.82 -17.64
C LEU A 595 9.62 -23.70 -18.15
N LYS A 596 9.83 -23.22 -19.38
CA LYS A 596 8.98 -22.20 -20.02
C LYS A 596 7.57 -22.69 -20.36
N GLU A 597 7.35 -24.00 -20.38
CA GLU A 597 6.05 -24.65 -20.65
C GLU A 597 5.27 -24.95 -19.37
N ILE A 598 5.92 -24.86 -18.19
CA ILE A 598 5.28 -25.10 -16.89
C ILE A 598 4.37 -23.92 -16.56
N ASP A 599 3.16 -24.21 -16.08
CA ASP A 599 2.23 -23.16 -15.62
C ASP A 599 2.90 -22.32 -14.52
N GLY A 600 2.87 -21.00 -14.68
CA GLY A 600 3.43 -20.06 -13.71
C GLY A 600 2.86 -20.25 -12.30
N SER A 601 1.63 -20.75 -12.16
CA SER A 601 1.05 -21.09 -10.85
C SER A 601 1.81 -22.20 -10.11
N GLU A 602 2.45 -23.12 -10.84
CA GLU A 602 3.30 -24.17 -10.27
C GLU A 602 4.68 -23.60 -9.93
N ILE A 603 5.27 -22.78 -10.81
CA ILE A 603 6.57 -22.13 -10.57
C ILE A 603 6.54 -21.31 -9.28
N VAL A 604 5.51 -20.48 -9.06
CA VAL A 604 5.45 -19.62 -7.86
C VAL A 604 5.29 -20.40 -6.55
N LYS A 605 4.69 -21.60 -6.57
CA LYS A 605 4.60 -22.48 -5.38
C LYS A 605 5.96 -22.99 -4.92
N PHE A 606 6.85 -23.23 -5.88
CA PHE A 606 8.20 -23.78 -5.67
C PHE A 606 9.28 -22.74 -6.00
N LEU A 607 8.96 -21.44 -5.93
CA LEU A 607 9.84 -20.38 -6.45
C LEU A 607 11.25 -20.47 -5.87
N GLN A 608 11.33 -20.61 -4.54
CA GLN A 608 12.61 -20.77 -3.84
C GLN A 608 13.38 -22.00 -4.34
N ASP A 609 12.77 -23.19 -4.29
CA ASP A 609 13.43 -24.44 -4.69
C ASP A 609 13.80 -24.44 -6.20
N THR A 610 13.04 -23.73 -7.04
CA THR A 610 13.32 -23.54 -8.48
C THR A 610 14.55 -22.67 -8.67
N LEU A 611 14.63 -21.53 -7.98
CA LEU A 611 15.78 -20.63 -8.06
C LEU A 611 17.05 -21.28 -7.51
N ASP A 612 16.97 -21.94 -6.36
CA ASP A 612 18.07 -22.71 -5.77
C ASP A 612 18.56 -23.80 -6.75
N THR A 613 17.64 -24.47 -7.44
CA THR A 613 17.96 -25.45 -8.47
C THR A 613 18.68 -24.82 -9.67
N LEU A 614 18.19 -23.69 -10.18
CA LEU A 614 18.79 -22.99 -11.32
C LEU A 614 20.22 -22.54 -11.01
N PHE A 615 20.46 -21.93 -9.84
CA PHE A 615 21.80 -21.52 -9.43
C PHE A 615 22.70 -22.72 -9.10
N GLY A 616 22.14 -23.80 -8.54
CA GLY A 616 22.88 -25.05 -8.35
C GLY A 616 23.34 -25.69 -9.66
N ILE A 617 22.54 -25.61 -10.73
CA ILE A 617 22.93 -26.06 -12.08
C ILE A 617 24.01 -25.13 -12.68
N LEU A 618 23.89 -23.82 -12.45
CA LEU A 618 24.88 -22.83 -12.89
C LEU A 618 26.26 -23.09 -12.27
N ASP A 619 26.30 -23.36 -10.96
CA ASP A 619 27.53 -23.63 -10.22
C ASP A 619 28.22 -24.94 -10.65
N GLU A 620 27.47 -25.95 -11.11
CA GLU A 620 28.03 -27.25 -11.50
C GLU A 620 28.71 -27.23 -12.87
N ASN A 621 28.14 -26.53 -13.86
CA ASN A 621 28.77 -26.35 -15.18
C ASN A 621 28.28 -25.09 -15.91
N SER A 622 28.85 -23.94 -15.53
CA SER A 622 28.44 -22.64 -16.10
C SER A 622 28.71 -22.52 -17.60
N GLN A 623 29.77 -23.15 -18.13
CA GLN A 623 30.09 -23.09 -19.57
C GLN A 623 29.02 -23.76 -20.43
N LYS A 624 28.45 -24.89 -19.95
CA LYS A 624 27.47 -25.66 -20.72
C LYS A 624 26.04 -25.14 -20.53
N TYR A 625 25.69 -24.72 -19.32
CA TYR A 625 24.30 -24.40 -18.95
C TYR A 625 24.03 -22.92 -18.69
N GLY A 626 25.06 -22.07 -18.60
CA GLY A 626 24.92 -20.67 -18.16
C GLY A 626 23.91 -19.84 -18.94
N SER A 627 23.94 -19.87 -20.27
CA SER A 627 22.96 -19.14 -21.10
C SER A 627 21.54 -19.66 -20.93
N LYS A 628 21.34 -20.98 -20.81
CA LYS A 628 20.00 -21.58 -20.60
C LYS A 628 19.43 -21.25 -19.22
N VAL A 629 20.28 -21.26 -18.19
CA VAL A 629 19.88 -20.86 -16.83
C VAL A 629 19.50 -19.38 -16.80
N PHE A 630 20.28 -18.52 -17.47
CA PHE A 630 19.96 -17.09 -17.60
C PHE A 630 18.58 -16.88 -18.26
N ASP A 631 18.29 -17.57 -19.36
CA ASP A 631 16.98 -17.49 -20.03
C ASP A 631 15.83 -17.96 -19.12
N CYS A 632 16.07 -18.97 -18.28
CA CYS A 632 15.11 -19.43 -17.28
C CYS A 632 14.86 -18.38 -16.20
N LEU A 633 15.92 -17.73 -15.71
CA LEU A 633 15.81 -16.64 -14.73
C LEU A 633 15.02 -15.45 -15.29
N VAL A 634 15.30 -15.04 -16.54
CA VAL A 634 14.57 -13.99 -17.23
C VAL A 634 13.09 -14.34 -17.35
N HIS A 635 12.77 -15.57 -17.73
CA HIS A 635 11.38 -16.04 -17.81
C HIS A 635 10.66 -15.97 -16.45
N ILE A 636 11.29 -16.45 -15.37
CA ILE A 636 10.72 -16.38 -14.01
C ILE A 636 10.54 -14.92 -13.57
N ILE A 637 11.54 -14.06 -13.79
CA ILE A 637 11.46 -12.65 -13.40
C ILE A 637 10.30 -11.96 -14.13
N ASN A 638 10.16 -12.17 -15.44
CA ASN A 638 9.08 -11.56 -16.23
C ASN A 638 7.71 -12.13 -15.86
N LEU A 639 7.62 -13.42 -15.54
CA LEU A 639 6.41 -14.04 -14.98
C LEU A 639 5.95 -13.33 -13.70
N LEU A 640 6.88 -13.01 -12.79
CA LEU A 640 6.59 -12.31 -11.54
C LEU A 640 6.28 -10.81 -11.73
N GLN A 641 6.61 -10.24 -12.89
CA GLN A 641 6.23 -8.87 -13.25
C GLN A 641 4.80 -8.78 -13.79
N ASP A 642 4.20 -9.89 -14.25
CA ASP A 642 2.80 -9.94 -14.69
C ASP A 642 1.85 -9.56 -13.55
N SER A 643 0.80 -8.80 -13.89
CA SER A 643 -0.34 -8.48 -13.03
C SER A 643 -0.87 -9.68 -12.23
N LYS A 644 -0.88 -10.89 -12.80
CA LYS A 644 -1.35 -12.11 -12.12
C LYS A 644 -0.47 -12.50 -10.92
N PHE A 645 0.84 -12.23 -10.98
CA PHE A 645 1.82 -12.68 -9.98
C PHE A 645 2.55 -11.52 -9.29
N HIS A 646 2.14 -10.28 -9.53
CA HIS A 646 2.79 -9.07 -8.99
C HIS A 646 2.97 -9.10 -7.46
N HIS A 647 2.06 -9.76 -6.74
CA HIS A 647 2.14 -9.91 -5.28
C HIS A 647 3.32 -10.77 -4.80
N PHE A 648 4.01 -11.49 -5.69
CA PHE A 648 5.22 -12.26 -5.39
C PHE A 648 6.53 -11.47 -5.54
N LYS A 649 6.50 -10.18 -5.96
CA LYS A 649 7.72 -9.35 -5.99
C LYS A 649 8.43 -9.26 -4.61
N PRO A 650 7.72 -9.00 -3.48
CA PRO A 650 8.34 -9.01 -2.16
C PRO A 650 8.94 -10.38 -1.76
N VAL A 651 8.37 -11.48 -2.26
CA VAL A 651 8.87 -12.84 -2.05
C VAL A 651 10.24 -13.00 -2.72
N MET A 652 10.38 -12.52 -3.96
CA MET A 652 11.66 -12.55 -4.68
C MET A 652 12.71 -11.65 -4.03
N ASP A 653 12.33 -10.44 -3.58
CA ASP A 653 13.24 -9.56 -2.84
C ASP A 653 13.76 -10.22 -1.55
N THR A 654 12.85 -10.83 -0.77
CA THR A 654 13.21 -11.55 0.47
C THR A 654 14.13 -12.74 0.18
N TYR A 655 13.88 -13.48 -0.91
CA TYR A 655 14.74 -14.58 -1.33
C TYR A 655 16.16 -14.10 -1.65
N ILE A 656 16.30 -13.04 -2.45
CA ILE A 656 17.60 -12.48 -2.83
C ILE A 656 18.36 -12.03 -1.57
N GLU A 657 17.70 -11.31 -0.67
CA GLU A 657 18.38 -10.75 0.50
C GLU A 657 18.77 -11.80 1.54
N SER A 658 17.92 -12.80 1.79
CA SER A 658 18.04 -13.70 2.97
C SER A 658 18.31 -15.17 2.65
N HIS A 659 18.01 -15.67 1.45
CA HIS A 659 18.08 -17.11 1.13
C HIS A 659 19.07 -17.44 0.01
N PHE A 660 19.27 -16.53 -0.94
CA PHE A 660 20.17 -16.75 -2.06
C PHE A 660 21.63 -16.97 -1.59
N ALA A 661 22.25 -18.04 -2.09
CA ALA A 661 23.58 -18.49 -1.65
C ALA A 661 24.63 -18.57 -2.79
N GLY A 662 24.29 -18.16 -4.02
CA GLY A 662 25.18 -18.27 -5.18
C GLY A 662 26.28 -17.21 -5.21
N ALA A 663 27.44 -17.45 -4.59
CA ALA A 663 28.53 -16.48 -4.50
C ALA A 663 29.30 -16.25 -5.81
N LEU A 664 29.32 -17.20 -6.75
CA LEU A 664 30.08 -17.09 -8.01
C LEU A 664 29.20 -16.70 -9.22
N ALA A 665 27.89 -16.69 -9.05
CA ALA A 665 26.92 -16.45 -10.12
C ALA A 665 27.10 -15.09 -10.83
N TYR A 666 27.61 -14.06 -10.13
CA TYR A 666 27.79 -12.72 -10.72
C TYR A 666 28.63 -12.73 -12.01
N ARG A 667 29.64 -13.60 -12.12
CA ARG A 667 30.54 -13.65 -13.29
C ARG A 667 29.78 -14.05 -14.56
N ASP A 668 29.01 -15.13 -14.45
CA ASP A 668 28.23 -15.65 -15.57
C ASP A 668 27.05 -14.73 -15.90
N LEU A 669 26.38 -14.18 -14.88
CA LEU A 669 25.28 -13.23 -15.09
C LEU A 669 25.74 -11.95 -15.82
N ILE A 670 26.87 -11.35 -15.43
CA ILE A 670 27.42 -10.18 -16.13
C ILE A 670 27.81 -10.55 -17.56
N LYS A 671 28.50 -11.68 -17.74
CA LYS A 671 28.95 -12.15 -19.06
C LYS A 671 27.79 -12.35 -20.03
N VAL A 672 26.73 -13.03 -19.60
CA VAL A 672 25.56 -13.32 -20.45
C VAL A 672 24.74 -12.04 -20.70
N LEU A 673 24.55 -11.19 -19.69
CA LEU A 673 23.87 -9.90 -19.86
C LEU A 673 24.62 -9.01 -20.87
N LYS A 674 25.95 -8.90 -20.74
CA LYS A 674 26.78 -8.15 -21.69
C LYS A 674 26.65 -8.70 -23.11
N TRP A 675 26.67 -10.02 -23.26
CA TRP A 675 26.51 -10.67 -24.56
C TRP A 675 25.20 -10.32 -25.27
N HIS A 676 24.09 -10.19 -24.53
CA HIS A 676 22.81 -9.74 -25.09
C HIS A 676 22.84 -8.27 -25.48
N ILE A 677 23.45 -7.40 -24.66
CA ILE A 677 23.52 -5.95 -24.93
C ILE A 677 24.44 -5.64 -26.12
N ASP A 678 25.55 -6.37 -26.27
CA ASP A 678 26.48 -6.19 -27.41
C ASP A 678 25.84 -6.52 -28.77
N ARG A 679 24.79 -7.35 -28.77
CA ARG A 679 24.11 -7.86 -29.98
C ARG A 679 22.75 -7.20 -30.24
N VAL A 680 22.47 -6.05 -29.63
CA VAL A 680 21.21 -5.31 -29.81
C VAL A 680 20.98 -4.89 -31.27
N THR A 681 22.01 -4.80 -32.11
CA THR A 681 21.86 -4.50 -33.54
C THR A 681 21.29 -5.67 -34.36
N GLU A 682 21.23 -6.88 -33.82
CA GLU A 682 20.73 -8.06 -34.51
C GLU A 682 19.21 -8.17 -34.42
N VAL A 683 18.51 -7.88 -35.52
CA VAL A 683 17.03 -7.84 -35.62
C VAL A 683 16.37 -9.12 -35.09
N GLU A 684 16.94 -10.28 -35.39
CA GLU A 684 16.41 -11.59 -35.00
C GLU A 684 16.37 -11.82 -33.48
N LEU A 685 17.20 -11.11 -32.71
CA LEU A 685 17.30 -11.26 -31.25
C LEU A 685 16.49 -10.23 -30.47
N HIS A 686 15.86 -9.25 -31.12
CA HIS A 686 15.23 -8.11 -30.44
C HIS A 686 14.16 -8.53 -29.44
N GLU A 687 13.27 -9.48 -29.78
CA GLU A 687 12.23 -9.95 -28.86
C GLU A 687 12.83 -10.56 -27.59
N HIS A 688 13.86 -11.40 -27.73
CA HIS A 688 14.52 -12.01 -26.58
C HIS A 688 15.28 -10.99 -25.75
N ILE A 689 16.00 -10.06 -26.40
CA ILE A 689 16.70 -8.97 -25.71
C ILE A 689 15.71 -8.09 -24.94
N GLN A 690 14.52 -7.81 -25.51
CA GLN A 690 13.49 -7.06 -24.81
C GLN A 690 13.09 -7.74 -23.49
N GLU A 691 12.91 -9.06 -23.49
CA GLU A 691 12.62 -9.83 -22.28
C GLU A 691 13.76 -9.75 -21.26
N VAL A 692 15.02 -9.81 -21.70
CA VAL A 692 16.21 -9.63 -20.84
C VAL A 692 16.23 -8.23 -20.20
N LEU A 693 15.96 -7.17 -20.99
CA LEU A 693 15.94 -5.79 -20.51
C LEU A 693 14.79 -5.52 -19.52
N LYS A 694 13.64 -6.18 -19.67
CA LYS A 694 12.56 -6.13 -18.66
C LYS A 694 13.00 -6.74 -17.32
N ALA A 695 13.79 -7.81 -17.36
CA ALA A 695 14.27 -8.52 -16.18
C ALA A 695 15.47 -7.86 -15.49
N GLN A 696 16.08 -6.83 -16.09
CA GLN A 696 17.39 -6.31 -15.68
C GLN A 696 17.48 -5.88 -14.22
N GLU A 697 16.41 -5.30 -13.64
CA GLU A 697 16.41 -4.85 -12.24
C GLU A 697 16.80 -6.01 -11.30
N TYR A 698 16.14 -7.16 -11.45
CA TYR A 698 16.41 -8.31 -10.60
C TYR A 698 17.71 -9.02 -10.97
N ILE A 699 18.11 -9.01 -12.24
CA ILE A 699 19.42 -9.51 -12.64
C ILE A 699 20.54 -8.72 -11.94
N PHE A 700 20.44 -7.39 -11.88
CA PHE A 700 21.38 -6.57 -11.11
C PHE A 700 21.33 -6.86 -9.60
N LYS A 701 20.14 -7.05 -9.02
CA LYS A 701 20.01 -7.48 -7.61
C LYS A 701 20.76 -8.80 -7.34
N TYR A 702 20.63 -9.80 -8.22
CA TYR A 702 21.38 -11.06 -8.11
C TYR A 702 22.89 -10.87 -8.27
N ILE A 703 23.34 -10.08 -9.24
CA ILE A 703 24.77 -9.76 -9.45
C ILE A 703 25.37 -9.12 -8.19
N VAL A 704 24.71 -8.10 -7.65
CA VAL A 704 25.17 -7.36 -6.47
C VAL A 704 25.20 -8.26 -5.25
N GLN A 705 24.13 -9.00 -4.98
CA GLN A 705 24.07 -9.89 -3.83
C GLN A 705 25.10 -11.04 -3.93
N SER A 706 25.26 -11.63 -5.11
CA SER A 706 26.27 -12.66 -5.39
C SER A 706 27.69 -12.13 -5.09
N ARG A 707 28.01 -10.91 -5.55
CA ARG A 707 29.29 -10.26 -5.26
C ARG A 707 29.49 -9.98 -3.76
N ARG A 708 28.45 -9.54 -3.04
CA ARG A 708 28.51 -9.32 -1.58
C ARG A 708 28.83 -10.61 -0.85
N LEU A 709 28.15 -11.71 -1.18
CA LEU A 709 28.42 -13.03 -0.60
C LEU A 709 29.85 -13.49 -0.88
N PHE A 710 30.35 -13.31 -2.11
CA PHE A 710 31.74 -13.62 -2.44
C PHE A 710 32.75 -12.77 -1.65
N SER A 711 32.48 -11.47 -1.51
CA SER A 711 33.33 -10.56 -0.75
C SER A 711 33.42 -10.97 0.73
N ILE A 712 32.28 -11.32 1.35
CA ILE A 712 32.22 -11.81 2.73
C ILE A 712 33.00 -13.12 2.88
N ALA A 713 32.87 -14.04 1.92
CA ALA A 713 33.54 -15.35 2.00
C ALA A 713 35.06 -15.29 1.76
N THR A 714 35.54 -14.34 0.96
CA THR A 714 36.96 -14.28 0.51
C THR A 714 37.75 -13.10 1.07
N GLY A 715 37.12 -12.20 1.82
CA GLY A 715 37.76 -10.97 2.30
C GLY A 715 38.02 -9.95 1.19
N GLY A 716 37.14 -9.88 0.18
CA GLY A 716 37.20 -8.84 -0.87
C GLY A 716 38.11 -9.13 -2.06
N GLN A 717 38.54 -10.38 -2.30
CA GLN A 717 39.36 -10.71 -3.47
C GLN A 717 38.67 -10.37 -4.81
N ASN A 718 39.48 -10.12 -5.85
CA ASN A 718 39.05 -9.83 -7.22
C ASN A 718 38.11 -8.63 -7.37
N GLU A 719 38.25 -7.61 -6.51
CA GLU A 719 37.44 -6.41 -6.59
C GLU A 719 37.66 -5.64 -7.90
N GLU A 720 38.91 -5.48 -8.31
CA GLU A 720 39.24 -4.78 -9.56
C GLU A 720 38.68 -5.50 -10.79
N GLU A 721 38.78 -6.83 -10.87
CA GLU A 721 38.21 -7.63 -11.97
C GLU A 721 36.68 -7.41 -12.05
N PHE A 722 36.00 -7.44 -10.91
CA PHE A 722 34.56 -7.18 -10.85
C PHE A 722 34.21 -5.76 -11.33
N ARG A 723 34.95 -4.75 -10.86
CA ARG A 723 34.75 -3.35 -11.25
C ARG A 723 34.94 -3.17 -12.76
N CYS A 724 35.98 -3.75 -13.33
CA CYS A 724 36.22 -3.78 -14.78
C CYS A 724 35.05 -4.43 -15.54
N CYS A 725 34.55 -5.60 -15.10
CA CYS A 725 33.43 -6.26 -15.76
C CYS A 725 32.13 -5.41 -15.76
N ILE A 726 31.84 -4.71 -14.66
CA ILE A 726 30.68 -3.81 -14.59
C ILE A 726 30.89 -2.59 -15.49
N GLN A 727 32.08 -1.99 -15.50
CA GLN A 727 32.40 -0.87 -16.38
C GLN A 727 32.29 -1.26 -17.86
N GLU A 728 32.81 -2.44 -18.26
CA GLU A 728 32.66 -2.96 -19.62
C GLU A 728 31.19 -3.17 -20.01
N LEU A 729 30.38 -3.73 -19.11
CA LEU A 729 28.93 -3.88 -19.34
C LEU A 729 28.25 -2.52 -19.54
N LEU A 730 28.62 -1.51 -18.76
CA LEU A 730 28.04 -0.17 -18.86
C LEU A 730 28.53 0.58 -20.11
N MET A 731 29.74 0.32 -20.58
CA MET A 731 30.21 0.79 -21.88
C MET A 731 29.38 0.18 -23.02
N SER A 732 29.02 -1.10 -22.93
CA SER A 732 28.09 -1.73 -23.88
C SER A 732 26.70 -1.09 -23.82
N VAL A 733 26.17 -0.79 -22.62
CA VAL A 733 24.91 -0.04 -22.45
C VAL A 733 25.01 1.34 -23.09
N ARG A 734 26.11 2.05 -22.87
CA ARG A 734 26.34 3.39 -23.42
C ARG A 734 26.31 3.36 -24.95
N PHE A 735 27.02 2.41 -25.55
CA PHE A 735 27.02 2.21 -26.99
C PHE A 735 25.60 1.92 -27.50
N PHE A 736 24.84 1.05 -26.81
CA PHE A 736 23.44 0.75 -27.12
C PHE A 736 22.53 2.00 -27.06
N LEU A 737 22.65 2.82 -26.02
CA LEU A 737 21.85 4.04 -25.86
C LEU A 737 22.21 5.13 -26.89
N SER A 738 23.47 5.16 -27.35
CA SER A 738 23.95 6.12 -28.35
C SER A 738 23.52 5.83 -29.79
N GLN A 739 22.96 4.65 -30.05
CA GLN A 739 22.52 4.29 -31.40
C GLN A 739 21.31 5.13 -31.82
N GLU A 740 21.43 5.77 -32.98
CA GLU A 740 20.34 6.50 -33.61
C GLU A 740 19.50 5.58 -34.50
N SER A 741 18.19 5.63 -34.34
CA SER A 741 17.26 4.98 -35.26
C SER A 741 16.49 5.99 -36.08
N LYS A 742 16.41 5.78 -37.40
CA LYS A 742 15.51 6.56 -38.27
C LYS A 742 14.07 6.05 -38.08
N GLY A 743 13.24 6.84 -37.39
CA GLY A 743 11.80 6.53 -37.16
C GLY A 743 11.52 5.62 -35.95
N THR A 744 10.26 5.16 -35.85
CA THR A 744 9.78 4.19 -34.85
C THR A 744 10.42 2.83 -35.12
N SER A 745 11.58 2.57 -34.54
CA SER A 745 12.33 1.33 -34.75
C SER A 745 12.18 0.40 -33.55
N ALA A 746 12.35 -0.91 -33.76
CA ALA A 746 12.45 -1.90 -32.68
C ALA A 746 13.54 -1.51 -31.65
N LEU A 747 14.60 -0.82 -32.08
CA LEU A 747 15.66 -0.32 -31.21
C LEU A 747 15.18 0.76 -30.23
N SER A 748 14.31 1.68 -30.66
CA SER A 748 13.71 2.71 -29.78
C SER A 748 12.88 2.07 -28.68
N GLN A 749 12.18 0.97 -28.98
CA GLN A 749 11.40 0.21 -27.99
C GLN A 749 12.31 -0.48 -26.97
N LEU A 750 13.44 -1.07 -27.39
CA LEU A 750 14.43 -1.64 -26.47
C LEU A 750 15.03 -0.56 -25.53
N GLN A 751 15.37 0.61 -26.07
CA GLN A 751 15.88 1.75 -25.29
C GLN A 751 14.84 2.21 -24.25
N ALA A 752 13.57 2.30 -24.64
CA ALA A 752 12.48 2.65 -23.72
C ALA A 752 12.33 1.61 -22.60
N VAL A 753 12.35 0.31 -22.92
CA VAL A 753 12.26 -0.77 -21.91
C VAL A 753 13.42 -0.67 -20.91
N PHE A 754 14.65 -0.48 -21.39
CA PHE A 754 15.81 -0.30 -20.51
C PHE A 754 15.66 0.91 -19.58
N LEU A 755 15.33 2.08 -20.12
CA LEU A 755 15.22 3.32 -19.34
C LEU A 755 14.12 3.27 -18.27
N SER A 756 13.08 2.45 -18.48
CA SER A 756 11.95 2.33 -17.55
C SER A 756 12.35 1.70 -16.21
N SER A 757 13.33 0.80 -16.20
CA SER A 757 13.78 0.02 -15.02
C SER A 757 15.20 0.36 -14.57
N PHE A 758 15.99 1.08 -15.39
CA PHE A 758 17.36 1.48 -15.03
C PHE A 758 17.47 2.25 -13.70
N PRO A 759 16.57 3.19 -13.33
CA PRO A 759 16.64 3.88 -12.05
C PRO A 759 16.56 2.98 -10.81
N SER A 760 15.92 1.81 -10.90
CA SER A 760 15.87 0.84 -9.80
C SER A 760 17.26 0.28 -9.46
N VAL A 761 18.16 0.22 -10.45
CA VAL A 761 19.52 -0.35 -10.34
C VAL A 761 20.45 0.52 -9.49
N TYR A 762 20.19 1.83 -9.36
CA TYR A 762 21.08 2.76 -8.65
C TYR A 762 21.26 2.36 -7.19
N SER A 763 20.17 1.97 -6.53
CA SER A 763 20.18 1.56 -5.13
C SER A 763 21.00 0.29 -4.90
N GLU A 764 21.08 -0.60 -5.89
CA GLU A 764 21.87 -1.82 -5.85
C GLU A 764 23.35 -1.53 -6.09
N LEU A 765 23.69 -0.67 -7.06
CA LEU A 765 25.07 -0.27 -7.31
C LEU A 765 25.67 0.50 -6.13
N LEU A 766 24.88 1.33 -5.45
CA LEU A 766 25.30 2.06 -4.24
C LEU A 766 25.68 1.14 -3.06
N LYS A 767 25.35 -0.16 -3.11
CA LYS A 767 25.80 -1.13 -2.10
C LYS A 767 27.26 -1.56 -2.30
N LEU A 768 27.86 -1.28 -3.47
CA LEU A 768 29.20 -1.73 -3.86
C LEU A 768 30.12 -0.61 -4.36
N PHE A 769 29.58 0.46 -4.92
CA PHE A 769 30.32 1.57 -5.53
C PHE A 769 30.09 2.87 -4.77
N ASP A 770 31.03 3.80 -4.91
CA ASP A 770 30.90 5.13 -4.31
C ASP A 770 29.83 5.95 -5.05
N VAL A 771 29.21 6.87 -4.31
CA VAL A 771 28.13 7.73 -4.81
C VAL A 771 28.54 8.50 -6.07
N ARG A 772 29.79 8.98 -6.13
CA ARG A 772 30.33 9.70 -7.30
C ARG A 772 30.52 8.80 -8.52
N GLU A 773 30.93 7.55 -8.32
CA GLU A 773 31.11 6.60 -9.42
C GLU A 773 29.77 6.26 -10.03
N VAL A 774 28.78 5.91 -9.21
CA VAL A 774 27.41 5.63 -9.68
C VAL A 774 26.83 6.87 -10.38
N ALA A 775 27.07 8.07 -9.86
CA ALA A 775 26.62 9.31 -10.51
C ALA A 775 27.26 9.52 -11.89
N ASN A 776 28.57 9.32 -12.04
CA ASN A 776 29.25 9.40 -13.33
C ASN A 776 28.71 8.37 -14.34
N LEU A 777 28.44 7.14 -13.88
CA LEU A 777 27.86 6.09 -14.72
C LEU A 777 26.46 6.47 -15.22
N VAL A 778 25.62 7.02 -14.33
CA VAL A 778 24.27 7.47 -14.69
C VAL A 778 24.32 8.71 -15.58
N HIS A 779 25.22 9.66 -15.29
CA HIS A 779 25.50 10.82 -16.13
C HIS A 779 25.84 10.39 -17.56
N ASP A 780 26.78 9.45 -17.72
CA ASP A 780 27.22 8.99 -19.03
C ASP A 780 26.14 8.23 -19.78
N ALA A 781 25.34 7.40 -19.09
CA ALA A 781 24.22 6.69 -19.68
C ALA A 781 23.11 7.65 -20.17
N LEU A 782 22.69 8.60 -19.34
CA LEU A 782 21.65 9.59 -19.67
C LEU A 782 22.13 10.63 -20.69
N GLY A 783 23.42 10.97 -20.67
CA GLY A 783 24.06 11.89 -21.62
C GLY A 783 24.31 11.26 -22.99
N SER A 784 24.35 9.93 -23.10
CA SER A 784 24.54 9.23 -24.37
C SER A 784 23.26 9.06 -25.19
N LEU A 785 22.11 9.49 -24.67
CA LEU A 785 20.85 9.43 -25.40
C LEU A 785 20.82 10.49 -26.52
N PRO A 786 20.36 10.14 -27.75
CA PRO A 786 20.27 11.10 -28.85
C PRO A 786 19.39 12.30 -28.51
N THR A 787 19.90 13.50 -28.82
CA THR A 787 19.26 14.80 -28.59
C THR A 787 18.19 15.17 -29.64
N VAL A 788 18.10 14.40 -30.74
CA VAL A 788 17.20 14.69 -31.86
C VAL A 788 15.73 14.48 -31.44
N MET A 789 15.01 15.59 -31.28
CA MET A 789 13.60 15.66 -30.84
C MET A 789 12.56 15.31 -31.92
N HIS A 790 12.99 15.01 -33.15
CA HIS A 790 12.16 14.51 -34.25
C HIS A 790 11.98 12.97 -34.25
N GLY A 791 12.43 12.30 -33.18
CA GLY A 791 12.26 10.86 -32.97
C GLY A 791 10.91 10.46 -32.36
N ASP A 792 10.72 9.15 -32.19
CA ASP A 792 9.57 8.48 -31.57
C ASP A 792 9.11 9.16 -30.26
N GLU A 793 7.88 9.70 -30.26
CA GLU A 793 7.28 10.40 -29.11
C GLU A 793 7.24 9.52 -27.85
N SER A 794 7.11 8.20 -28.01
CA SER A 794 7.04 7.26 -26.89
C SER A 794 8.37 7.15 -26.13
N LEU A 795 9.50 7.16 -26.86
CA LEU A 795 10.83 7.11 -26.25
C LEU A 795 11.12 8.40 -25.47
N GLN A 796 10.72 9.55 -25.99
CA GLN A 796 10.95 10.84 -25.31
C GLN A 796 10.18 10.95 -23.98
N ALA A 797 8.93 10.44 -23.94
CA ALA A 797 8.18 10.36 -22.69
C ALA A 797 8.87 9.46 -21.65
N VAL A 798 9.38 8.28 -22.07
CA VAL A 798 10.06 7.34 -21.17
C VAL A 798 11.43 7.89 -20.71
N LYS A 799 12.15 8.61 -21.57
CA LYS A 799 13.38 9.34 -21.19
C LYS A 799 13.12 10.31 -20.05
N LEU A 800 12.11 11.17 -20.20
CA LEU A 800 11.76 12.15 -19.17
C LEU A 800 11.27 11.47 -17.88
N GLN A 801 10.52 10.37 -18.00
CA GLN A 801 10.11 9.57 -16.84
C GLN A 801 11.33 8.98 -16.10
N SER A 802 12.32 8.46 -16.83
CA SER A 802 13.56 7.92 -16.27
C SER A 802 14.34 9.00 -15.52
N ILE A 803 14.48 10.19 -16.11
CA ILE A 803 15.10 11.36 -15.48
C ILE A 803 14.37 11.74 -14.18
N GLY A 804 13.04 11.73 -14.19
CA GLY A 804 12.28 12.01 -12.97
C GLY A 804 12.47 10.98 -11.88
N LYS A 805 12.55 9.69 -12.22
CA LYS A 805 12.91 8.63 -11.25
C LYS A 805 14.33 8.80 -10.74
N THR A 806 15.27 9.28 -11.55
CA THR A 806 16.64 9.62 -11.12
C THR A 806 16.62 10.73 -10.06
N VAL A 807 15.87 11.81 -10.28
CA VAL A 807 15.72 12.91 -9.30
C VAL A 807 15.03 12.45 -8.01
N GLU A 808 14.11 11.49 -8.10
CA GLU A 808 13.42 10.89 -6.94
C GLU A 808 14.28 9.84 -6.19
N SER A 809 15.43 9.43 -6.75
CA SER A 809 16.26 8.36 -6.20
C SER A 809 17.15 8.82 -5.03
N HIS A 810 17.62 7.85 -4.23
CA HIS A 810 18.60 8.12 -3.16
C HIS A 810 19.93 8.68 -3.71
N LEU A 811 20.28 8.32 -4.96
CA LEU A 811 21.47 8.83 -5.63
C LEU A 811 21.44 10.36 -5.75
N TYR A 812 20.30 10.95 -6.15
CA TYR A 812 20.20 12.41 -6.37
C TYR A 812 19.99 13.21 -5.07
N THR A 813 19.64 12.52 -3.97
CA THR A 813 19.50 13.15 -2.64
C THR A 813 20.86 13.61 -2.11
N ASN A 814 21.95 12.89 -2.41
CA ASN A 814 23.30 13.26 -1.99
C ASN A 814 23.83 14.47 -2.81
N PRO A 815 24.39 15.52 -2.18
CA PRO A 815 24.90 16.71 -2.88
C PRO A 815 26.02 16.43 -3.91
N ASP A 816 26.96 15.52 -3.60
CA ASP A 816 28.12 15.26 -4.46
C ASP A 816 27.72 14.64 -5.80
N SER A 817 26.79 13.68 -5.79
CA SER A 817 26.21 13.09 -7.00
C SER A 817 25.28 14.05 -7.71
N ARG A 818 24.53 14.87 -6.97
CA ARG A 818 23.63 15.86 -7.57
C ARG A 818 24.39 16.87 -8.43
N TYR A 819 25.54 17.35 -7.97
CA TYR A 819 26.40 18.24 -8.75
C TYR A 819 26.78 17.65 -10.12
N ILE A 820 27.06 16.34 -10.18
CA ILE A 820 27.38 15.62 -11.42
C ILE A 820 26.14 15.44 -12.31
N LEU A 821 24.99 15.12 -11.72
CA LEU A 821 23.77 14.77 -12.46
C LEU A 821 22.95 15.99 -12.90
N LEU A 822 22.99 17.09 -12.15
CA LEU A 822 22.17 18.28 -12.37
C LEU A 822 22.32 18.84 -13.80
N PRO A 823 23.51 19.01 -14.39
CA PRO A 823 23.65 19.54 -15.75
C PRO A 823 22.90 18.70 -16.81
N VAL A 824 22.97 17.37 -16.73
CA VAL A 824 22.27 16.47 -17.67
C VAL A 824 20.76 16.55 -17.47
N VAL A 825 20.29 16.58 -16.22
CA VAL A 825 18.86 16.74 -15.91
C VAL A 825 18.32 18.07 -16.46
N LEU A 826 19.03 19.18 -16.23
CA LEU A 826 18.62 20.51 -16.70
C LEU A 826 18.66 20.62 -18.22
N HIS A 827 19.62 20.01 -18.89
CA HIS A 827 19.69 19.97 -20.34
C HIS A 827 18.43 19.34 -20.95
N HIS A 828 18.01 18.16 -20.46
CA HIS A 828 16.80 17.51 -20.95
C HIS A 828 15.53 18.30 -20.59
N LEU A 829 15.44 18.85 -19.39
CA LEU A 829 14.30 19.71 -19.01
C LEU A 829 14.20 20.95 -19.92
N HIS A 830 15.32 21.62 -20.21
CA HIS A 830 15.35 22.76 -21.10
C HIS A 830 14.79 22.40 -22.49
N MET A 831 15.25 21.30 -23.07
CA MET A 831 14.78 20.83 -24.39
C MET A 831 13.27 20.54 -24.40
N HIS A 832 12.76 19.87 -23.37
CA HIS A 832 11.32 19.54 -23.28
C HIS A 832 10.45 20.79 -23.05
N LEU A 833 10.91 21.75 -22.26
CA LEU A 833 10.21 23.02 -22.01
C LEU A 833 10.19 23.91 -23.26
N GLN A 834 11.30 23.98 -23.99
CA GLN A 834 11.43 24.71 -25.25
C GLN A 834 10.44 24.21 -26.31
N GLU A 835 10.22 22.90 -26.38
CA GLU A 835 9.28 22.26 -27.32
C GLU A 835 7.85 22.14 -26.77
N GLN A 836 7.59 22.58 -25.53
CA GLN A 836 6.30 22.45 -24.84
C GLN A 836 5.77 21.00 -24.74
N LYS A 837 6.68 20.03 -24.53
CA LYS A 837 6.36 18.59 -24.45
C LYS A 837 6.40 18.08 -23.00
N ASP A 838 5.38 17.30 -22.63
CA ASP A 838 5.24 16.66 -21.29
C ASP A 838 5.54 17.61 -20.11
N LEU A 839 4.83 18.74 -20.14
CA LEU A 839 4.97 19.83 -19.17
C LEU A 839 4.68 19.40 -17.72
N ILE A 840 3.76 18.45 -17.52
CA ILE A 840 3.41 17.90 -16.20
C ILE A 840 4.64 17.22 -15.58
N MET A 841 5.30 16.34 -16.34
CA MET A 841 6.47 15.64 -15.83
C MET A 841 7.64 16.62 -15.60
N CYS A 842 7.84 17.61 -16.48
CA CYS A 842 8.84 18.65 -16.27
C CYS A 842 8.62 19.43 -14.96
N ALA A 843 7.39 19.87 -14.70
CA ALA A 843 7.04 20.58 -13.48
C ALA A 843 7.23 19.72 -12.22
N ARG A 844 6.87 18.43 -12.28
CA ARG A 844 7.13 17.47 -11.20
C ARG A 844 8.63 17.32 -10.90
N ILE A 845 9.47 17.18 -11.92
CA ILE A 845 10.92 17.03 -11.78
C ILE A 845 11.52 18.28 -11.14
N LEU A 846 11.19 19.47 -11.67
CA LEU A 846 11.65 20.75 -11.13
C LEU A 846 11.24 20.94 -9.67
N SER A 847 9.99 20.62 -9.35
CA SER A 847 9.52 20.71 -7.98
C SER A 847 10.31 19.80 -7.04
N ASN A 848 10.66 18.57 -7.46
CA ASN A 848 11.51 17.68 -6.65
C ASN A 848 12.92 18.23 -6.47
N ILE A 849 13.52 18.83 -7.51
CA ILE A 849 14.83 19.52 -7.42
C ILE A 849 14.76 20.63 -6.36
N PHE A 850 13.76 21.51 -6.42
CA PHE A 850 13.61 22.61 -5.45
C PHE A 850 13.32 22.14 -4.02
N CYS A 851 12.60 21.02 -3.84
CA CYS A 851 12.43 20.40 -2.52
C CYS A 851 13.78 19.97 -1.91
N LEU A 852 14.64 19.32 -2.71
CA LEU A 852 15.96 18.87 -2.25
C LEU A 852 16.91 20.03 -1.96
N ILE A 853 16.93 21.05 -2.82
CA ILE A 853 17.72 22.26 -2.62
C ILE A 853 17.33 22.95 -1.32
N LYS A 854 16.02 23.08 -1.04
CA LYS A 854 15.55 23.71 0.21
C LYS A 854 15.97 22.90 1.43
N LYS A 855 15.90 21.58 1.37
CA LYS A 855 16.32 20.69 2.46
C LYS A 855 17.81 20.83 2.80
N ASN A 856 18.65 21.11 1.80
CA ASN A 856 20.11 21.26 1.97
C ASN A 856 20.58 22.72 2.05
N SER A 857 19.67 23.68 2.30
CA SER A 857 19.94 25.12 2.20
C SER A 857 21.08 25.70 3.07
N SER A 858 21.62 24.92 4.01
CA SER A 858 22.79 25.29 4.82
C SER A 858 24.15 24.99 4.17
N GLU A 859 24.19 24.30 3.03
CA GLU A 859 25.43 23.89 2.36
C GLU A 859 25.89 24.91 1.30
N LYS A 860 27.21 25.16 1.21
CA LYS A 860 27.78 26.10 0.22
C LYS A 860 27.53 25.66 -1.24
N SER A 861 27.45 24.36 -1.48
CA SER A 861 27.15 23.74 -2.79
C SER A 861 25.82 24.22 -3.39
N VAL A 862 24.85 24.60 -2.55
CA VAL A 862 23.55 25.10 -3.00
C VAL A 862 23.68 26.38 -3.84
N LEU A 863 24.64 27.25 -3.54
CA LEU A 863 24.84 28.48 -4.30
C LEU A 863 25.25 28.20 -5.75
N GLU A 864 26.13 27.21 -5.96
CA GLU A 864 26.56 26.77 -7.30
C GLU A 864 25.42 26.05 -8.04
N GLU A 865 24.64 25.21 -7.35
CA GLU A 865 23.46 24.57 -7.94
C GLU A 865 22.44 25.61 -8.45
N ILE A 866 22.19 26.66 -7.66
CA ILE A 866 21.28 27.75 -8.06
C ILE A 866 21.84 28.52 -9.26
N ASP A 867 23.14 28.79 -9.33
CA ASP A 867 23.76 29.45 -10.50
C ASP A 867 23.48 28.66 -11.79
N VAL A 868 23.69 27.33 -11.76
CA VAL A 868 23.45 26.47 -12.93
C VAL A 868 21.96 26.46 -13.29
N ILE A 869 21.05 26.41 -12.31
CA ILE A 869 19.59 26.40 -12.56
C ILE A 869 19.12 27.74 -13.13
N VAL A 870 19.57 28.87 -12.58
CA VAL A 870 19.20 30.21 -13.07
C VAL A 870 19.63 30.36 -14.53
N ASN A 871 20.89 30.06 -14.82
CA ASN A 871 21.45 30.17 -16.18
C ASN A 871 20.79 29.23 -17.18
N SER A 872 20.37 28.04 -16.75
CA SER A 872 19.79 27.03 -17.64
C SER A 872 18.29 27.18 -17.83
N LEU A 873 17.53 27.62 -16.82
CA LEU A 873 16.07 27.48 -16.83
C LEU A 873 15.26 28.76 -16.63
N LEU A 874 15.82 29.87 -16.13
CA LEU A 874 14.99 31.03 -15.77
C LEU A 874 14.23 31.61 -16.98
N ASP A 875 14.93 31.87 -18.09
CA ASP A 875 14.31 32.41 -19.32
C ASP A 875 13.24 31.46 -19.88
N ILE A 876 13.58 30.17 -20.05
CA ILE A 876 12.61 29.21 -20.60
C ILE A 876 11.41 28.98 -19.67
N LEU A 877 11.59 29.03 -18.34
CA LEU A 877 10.48 28.95 -17.39
C LEU A 877 9.53 30.14 -17.52
N LEU A 878 10.06 31.36 -17.67
CA LEU A 878 9.24 32.56 -17.90
C LEU A 878 8.46 32.44 -19.20
N ARG A 879 9.11 32.04 -20.30
CA ARG A 879 8.45 31.81 -21.60
C ARG A 879 7.36 30.75 -21.51
N THR A 880 7.66 29.61 -20.88
CA THR A 880 6.70 28.50 -20.69
C THR A 880 5.46 28.99 -19.93
N ILE A 881 5.63 29.76 -18.84
CA ILE A 881 4.49 30.31 -18.08
C ILE A 881 3.66 31.27 -18.95
N LEU A 882 4.29 32.14 -19.73
CA LEU A 882 3.61 33.08 -20.63
C LEU A 882 2.87 32.35 -21.77
N GLU A 883 3.44 31.29 -22.32
CA GLU A 883 2.82 30.47 -23.37
C GLU A 883 1.62 29.67 -22.84
N ILE A 884 1.74 29.03 -21.67
CA ILE A 884 0.63 28.30 -21.08
C ILE A 884 -0.54 29.25 -20.75
N THR A 885 -0.23 30.46 -20.27
CA THR A 885 -1.23 31.44 -19.83
C THR A 885 -1.88 32.23 -20.97
N SER A 886 -1.28 32.27 -22.17
CA SER A 886 -1.80 32.98 -23.34
C SER A 886 -2.78 32.17 -24.21
N ARG A 887 -2.88 30.84 -24.01
CA ARG A 887 -3.79 29.98 -24.79
C ARG A 887 -5.27 30.19 -24.39
N PRO A 888 -6.20 30.46 -25.33
CA PRO A 888 -7.62 30.68 -25.03
C PRO A 888 -8.29 29.39 -24.55
N GLN A 889 -9.08 29.49 -23.48
CA GLN A 889 -9.76 28.34 -22.88
C GLN A 889 -10.99 27.90 -23.69
N PRO A 890 -11.16 26.61 -24.04
CA PRO A 890 -12.44 26.11 -24.52
C PRO A 890 -13.47 26.11 -23.39
N SER A 891 -14.66 26.65 -23.67
CA SER A 891 -15.81 26.68 -22.76
C SER A 891 -16.46 25.30 -22.64
N GLY A 892 -16.28 24.59 -21.52
CA GLY A 892 -16.93 23.30 -21.29
C GLY A 892 -17.02 22.84 -19.82
N SER A 893 -18.26 22.66 -19.36
CA SER A 893 -18.78 21.91 -18.19
C SER A 893 -18.20 22.12 -16.77
N ALA A 894 -19.07 22.00 -15.77
CA ALA A 894 -18.85 22.28 -14.35
C ALA A 894 -17.91 21.30 -13.59
N MET A 895 -16.95 20.68 -14.28
CA MET A 895 -15.91 19.79 -13.72
C MET A 895 -14.50 20.38 -13.96
N ARG A 896 -14.36 21.69 -13.75
CA ARG A 896 -13.22 22.49 -14.18
C ARG A 896 -12.12 22.54 -13.10
N LEU A 897 -11.17 21.61 -13.15
CA LEU A 897 -9.88 21.66 -12.41
C LEU A 897 -8.64 21.38 -13.30
N GLN A 898 -8.79 20.81 -14.50
CA GLN A 898 -7.66 20.26 -15.26
C GLN A 898 -6.68 21.27 -15.91
N PHE A 899 -7.05 22.55 -16.03
CA PHE A 899 -6.14 23.58 -16.61
C PHE A 899 -5.40 24.42 -15.57
N GLN A 900 -5.72 24.25 -14.27
CA GLN A 900 -4.88 24.71 -13.15
C GLN A 900 -3.72 23.75 -12.87
N ASP A 901 -3.75 22.55 -13.44
CA ASP A 901 -2.89 21.42 -13.03
C ASP A 901 -1.39 21.62 -13.29
N VAL A 902 -0.98 22.48 -14.23
CA VAL A 902 0.46 22.67 -14.55
C VAL A 902 0.95 24.11 -14.36
N THR A 903 0.10 25.12 -14.65
CA THR A 903 0.47 26.52 -14.45
C THR A 903 0.82 26.81 -12.99
N GLY A 904 0.03 26.29 -12.05
CA GLY A 904 0.31 26.43 -10.62
C GLY A 904 1.65 25.80 -10.21
N GLU A 905 1.98 24.63 -10.77
CA GLU A 905 3.25 23.95 -10.52
C GLU A 905 4.45 24.75 -11.04
N PHE A 906 4.41 25.25 -12.29
CA PHE A 906 5.50 26.08 -12.83
C PHE A 906 5.63 27.41 -12.11
N VAL A 907 4.53 28.05 -11.74
CA VAL A 907 4.54 29.27 -10.92
C VAL A 907 5.20 28.97 -9.56
N SER A 908 4.89 27.84 -8.93
CA SER A 908 5.55 27.44 -7.68
C SER A 908 7.05 27.18 -7.87
N CYS A 909 7.47 26.64 -9.02
CA CYS A 909 8.87 26.44 -9.38
C CYS A 909 9.60 27.77 -9.57
N LEU A 910 9.01 28.72 -10.31
CA LEU A 910 9.55 30.07 -10.48
C LEU A 910 9.70 30.78 -9.12
N LEU A 911 8.65 30.76 -8.30
CA LEU A 911 8.68 31.35 -6.96
C LEU A 911 9.75 30.69 -6.07
N SER A 912 9.94 29.37 -6.18
CA SER A 912 10.99 28.65 -5.46
C SER A 912 12.38 29.07 -5.90
N LEU A 913 12.61 29.22 -7.22
CA LEU A 913 13.88 29.69 -7.76
C LEU A 913 14.20 31.10 -7.27
N LEU A 914 13.27 32.04 -7.47
CA LEU A 914 13.44 33.44 -7.07
C LEU A 914 13.68 33.60 -5.57
N ARG A 915 13.01 32.80 -4.72
CA ARG A 915 13.22 32.82 -3.28
C ARG A 915 14.61 32.35 -2.85
N GLN A 916 15.22 31.45 -3.61
CA GLN A 916 16.55 30.90 -3.32
C GLN A 916 17.68 31.77 -3.90
N MET A 917 17.36 32.74 -4.76
CA MET A 917 18.33 33.70 -5.28
C MET A 917 18.81 34.66 -4.19
N THR A 918 20.13 34.81 -4.07
CA THR A 918 20.79 35.78 -3.19
C THR A 918 21.15 37.03 -3.97
N ASP A 919 21.59 38.09 -3.29
CA ASP A 919 22.10 39.32 -3.93
C ASP A 919 23.15 39.02 -5.01
N ARG A 920 24.07 38.07 -4.75
CA ARG A 920 25.06 37.60 -5.73
C ARG A 920 24.41 37.05 -7.00
N HIS A 921 23.38 36.20 -6.87
CA HIS A 921 22.71 35.58 -8.01
C HIS A 921 21.97 36.62 -8.86
N TYR A 922 21.33 37.61 -8.21
CA TYR A 922 20.67 38.71 -8.93
C TYR A 922 21.67 39.59 -9.67
N GLN A 923 22.80 39.94 -9.05
CA GLN A 923 23.86 40.71 -9.71
C GLN A 923 24.42 39.97 -10.94
N GLN A 924 24.77 38.68 -10.78
CA GLN A 924 25.27 37.86 -11.90
C GLN A 924 24.25 37.71 -13.03
N LEU A 925 22.97 37.53 -12.71
CA LEU A 925 21.90 37.48 -13.72
C LEU A 925 21.82 38.81 -14.49
N LEU A 926 21.82 39.94 -13.79
CA LEU A 926 21.73 41.26 -14.42
C LEU A 926 22.96 41.59 -15.27
N ASP A 927 24.15 41.19 -14.83
CA ASP A 927 25.41 41.37 -15.56
C ASP A 927 25.53 40.41 -16.77
N SER A 928 24.75 39.32 -16.82
CA SER A 928 24.80 38.34 -17.91
C SER A 928 24.17 38.84 -19.22
N PHE A 929 23.37 39.91 -19.18
CA PHE A 929 22.72 40.48 -20.36
C PHE A 929 23.70 41.36 -21.16
N ASN A 930 24.00 40.93 -22.39
CA ASN A 930 24.94 41.65 -23.26
C ASN A 930 24.35 42.92 -23.88
N THR A 931 23.02 43.00 -24.03
CA THR A 931 22.35 44.16 -24.65
C THR A 931 21.25 44.74 -23.75
N LYS A 932 21.00 46.05 -23.90
CA LYS A 932 19.89 46.72 -23.22
C LYS A 932 18.52 46.20 -23.67
N GLU A 933 18.41 45.68 -24.89
CA GLU A 933 17.16 45.11 -25.42
C GLU A 933 16.83 43.78 -24.76
N ASP A 934 17.82 42.89 -24.59
CA ASP A 934 17.62 41.60 -23.91
C ASP A 934 17.19 41.80 -22.45
N LEU A 935 17.83 42.76 -21.75
CA LEU A 935 17.46 43.13 -20.38
C LEU A 935 16.05 43.72 -20.31
N ARG A 936 15.67 44.57 -21.28
CA ARG A 936 14.32 45.14 -21.37
C ARG A 936 13.27 44.05 -21.53
N ASP A 937 13.49 43.12 -22.44
CA ASP A 937 12.56 42.02 -22.73
C ASP A 937 12.41 41.10 -21.51
N PHE A 938 13.51 40.76 -20.85
CA PHE A 938 13.48 40.01 -19.58
C PHE A 938 12.63 40.72 -18.51
N LEU A 939 12.87 42.02 -18.28
CA LEU A 939 12.12 42.80 -17.29
C LEU A 939 10.63 42.90 -17.62
N LEU A 940 10.27 43.08 -18.90
CA LEU A 940 8.88 43.07 -19.35
C LEU A 940 8.21 41.70 -19.15
N GLN A 941 8.93 40.61 -19.44
CA GLN A 941 8.43 39.25 -19.25
C GLN A 941 8.18 38.97 -17.76
N ILE A 942 9.17 39.22 -16.88
CA ILE A 942 9.03 38.92 -15.45
C ILE A 942 7.95 39.79 -14.79
N PHE A 943 7.82 41.08 -15.14
CA PHE A 943 6.72 41.92 -14.65
C PHE A 943 5.36 41.43 -15.15
N THR A 944 5.26 40.93 -16.38
CA THR A 944 4.03 40.32 -16.89
C THR A 944 3.66 39.04 -16.15
N VAL A 945 4.64 38.17 -15.88
CA VAL A 945 4.44 36.98 -15.06
C VAL A 945 3.98 37.37 -13.65
N PHE A 946 4.62 38.34 -12.99
CA PHE A 946 4.15 38.82 -11.67
C PHE A 946 2.73 39.36 -11.69
N ARG A 947 2.33 40.08 -12.75
CA ARG A 947 0.93 40.51 -12.91
C ARG A 947 -0.03 39.34 -13.03
N ILE A 948 0.37 38.25 -13.70
CA ILE A 948 -0.42 37.02 -13.76
C ILE A 948 -0.54 36.41 -12.37
N LEU A 949 0.57 36.24 -11.63
CA LEU A 949 0.61 35.64 -10.29
C LEU A 949 -0.31 36.33 -9.27
N ILE A 950 -0.48 37.64 -9.41
CA ILE A 950 -1.27 38.48 -8.51
C ILE A 950 -2.78 38.35 -8.77
N ARG A 951 -3.19 37.82 -9.93
CA ARG A 951 -4.61 37.72 -10.28
C ARG A 951 -5.40 36.88 -9.27
N PRO A 952 -6.65 37.27 -8.93
CA PRO A 952 -7.47 36.55 -7.96
C PRO A 952 -7.69 35.06 -8.29
N GLU A 953 -7.61 34.68 -9.57
CA GLU A 953 -7.86 33.33 -10.08
C GLU A 953 -6.66 32.38 -9.97
N MET A 954 -5.45 32.88 -9.67
CA MET A 954 -4.22 32.05 -9.69
C MET A 954 -4.19 31.00 -8.58
N PHE A 955 -4.45 31.41 -7.35
CA PHE A 955 -4.59 30.51 -6.21
C PHE A 955 -5.98 30.72 -5.60
N PRO A 956 -6.67 29.68 -5.08
CA PRO A 956 -7.93 29.86 -4.34
C PRO A 956 -7.84 30.89 -3.20
N LYS A 957 -8.97 31.50 -2.80
CA LYS A 957 -8.99 32.59 -1.78
C LYS A 957 -8.58 32.11 -0.39
N ASP A 958 -8.90 30.86 -0.08
CA ASP A 958 -8.55 30.13 1.14
C ASP A 958 -7.07 29.70 1.18
N TRP A 959 -6.32 29.83 0.07
CA TRP A 959 -4.88 29.58 0.01
C TRP A 959 -4.07 30.81 0.45
N THR A 960 -4.47 31.44 1.56
CA THR A 960 -3.82 32.67 2.05
C THR A 960 -2.32 32.49 2.26
N VAL A 961 -1.88 31.33 2.79
CA VAL A 961 -0.46 31.05 3.02
C VAL A 961 0.34 31.11 1.72
N MET A 962 -0.15 30.46 0.65
CA MET A 962 0.50 30.46 -0.67
C MET A 962 0.51 31.87 -1.28
N ARG A 963 -0.61 32.60 -1.19
CA ARG A 963 -0.73 33.98 -1.69
C ARG A 963 0.25 34.94 -1.01
N LEU A 964 0.37 34.87 0.32
CA LEU A 964 1.31 35.71 1.08
C LEU A 964 2.77 35.39 0.75
N VAL A 965 3.12 34.12 0.64
CA VAL A 965 4.48 33.69 0.25
C VAL A 965 4.82 34.17 -1.17
N ALA A 966 3.89 34.01 -2.12
CA ALA A 966 4.07 34.51 -3.49
C ALA A 966 4.30 36.03 -3.50
N ASN A 967 3.48 36.80 -2.81
CA ASN A 967 3.63 38.25 -2.72
C ASN A 967 4.95 38.67 -2.08
N ASN A 968 5.39 37.99 -1.02
CA ASN A 968 6.67 38.28 -0.37
C ASN A 968 7.87 38.04 -1.31
N VAL A 969 7.83 36.97 -2.10
CA VAL A 969 8.86 36.70 -3.12
C VAL A 969 8.80 37.77 -4.21
N ILE A 970 7.62 38.14 -4.70
CA ILE A 970 7.44 39.17 -5.73
C ILE A 970 8.03 40.51 -5.28
N ILE A 971 7.65 41.03 -4.10
CA ILE A 971 8.19 42.31 -3.62
C ILE A 971 9.71 42.25 -3.46
N THR A 972 10.23 41.17 -2.87
CA THR A 972 11.68 41.01 -2.69
C THR A 972 12.42 41.02 -4.03
N THR A 973 11.93 40.28 -5.03
CA THR A 973 12.51 40.28 -6.37
C THR A 973 12.39 41.64 -7.06
N VAL A 974 11.23 42.30 -6.96
CA VAL A 974 11.01 43.63 -7.54
C VAL A 974 12.00 44.65 -6.97
N LEU A 975 12.32 44.58 -5.67
CA LEU A 975 13.32 45.45 -5.05
C LEU A 975 14.71 45.27 -5.67
N TYR A 976 15.14 44.03 -5.95
CA TYR A 976 16.41 43.79 -6.67
C TYR A 976 16.37 44.31 -8.12
N LEU A 977 15.27 44.09 -8.83
CA LEU A 977 15.13 44.51 -10.23
C LEU A 977 14.98 46.03 -10.39
N SER A 978 14.49 46.73 -9.36
CA SER A 978 14.32 48.19 -9.36
C SER A 978 15.64 48.91 -9.63
N ASP A 979 16.75 48.38 -9.12
CA ASP A 979 18.07 48.98 -9.26
C ASP A 979 18.59 48.87 -10.70
N ALA A 980 18.36 47.72 -11.34
CA ALA A 980 18.66 47.52 -12.75
C ALA A 980 17.82 48.45 -13.64
N LEU A 981 16.53 48.61 -13.31
CA LEU A 981 15.61 49.51 -14.01
C LEU A 981 16.13 50.96 -13.93
N ARG A 982 16.52 51.41 -12.73
CA ARG A 982 17.08 52.74 -12.51
C ARG A 982 18.39 52.94 -13.28
N LYS A 983 19.37 52.06 -13.09
CA LYS A 983 20.72 52.21 -13.67
C LYS A 983 20.72 52.22 -15.21
N ASN A 984 19.87 51.41 -15.84
CA ASN A 984 19.94 51.18 -17.29
C ASN A 984 18.93 52.01 -18.11
N PHE A 985 17.77 52.35 -17.52
CA PHE A 985 16.62 52.95 -18.23
C PHE A 985 16.20 54.34 -17.71
N LEU A 986 16.98 54.98 -16.81
CA LEU A 986 16.92 56.43 -16.52
C LEU A 986 17.98 57.16 -17.37
N ASN A 987 17.74 57.34 -18.66
CA ASN A 987 18.61 58.11 -19.56
C ASN A 987 17.78 58.93 -20.57
N GLU A 988 18.42 59.68 -21.47
CA GLU A 988 17.74 60.55 -22.46
C GLU A 988 16.77 59.80 -23.39
N ASN A 989 16.98 58.50 -23.61
CA ASN A 989 16.08 57.61 -24.36
C ASN A 989 15.14 56.87 -23.39
N PHE A 990 14.18 57.60 -22.82
CA PHE A 990 13.23 57.07 -21.86
C PHE A 990 12.36 55.95 -22.45
N ASP A 991 12.32 54.78 -21.79
CA ASP A 991 11.52 53.64 -22.24
C ASP A 991 10.18 53.60 -21.49
N TYR A 992 9.16 54.26 -22.03
CA TYR A 992 7.84 54.32 -21.39
C TYR A 992 7.26 52.93 -21.07
N LYS A 993 7.43 51.93 -21.95
CA LYS A 993 6.79 50.62 -21.80
C LYS A 993 7.22 49.89 -20.53
N ILE A 994 8.51 49.93 -20.20
CA ILE A 994 9.02 49.20 -19.03
C ILE A 994 8.64 49.91 -17.72
N TRP A 995 8.68 51.24 -17.72
CA TRP A 995 8.26 52.05 -16.56
C TRP A 995 6.75 51.95 -16.32
N ASP A 996 5.92 52.00 -17.37
CA ASP A 996 4.48 51.77 -17.30
C ASP A 996 4.18 50.37 -16.75
N SER A 997 4.84 49.33 -17.27
CA SER A 997 4.68 47.96 -16.78
C SER A 997 5.07 47.80 -15.30
N TYR A 998 6.15 48.44 -14.86
CA TYR A 998 6.61 48.43 -13.47
C TYR A 998 5.59 49.10 -12.53
N PHE A 999 5.17 50.33 -12.81
CA PHE A 999 4.22 51.03 -11.94
C PHE A 999 2.84 50.38 -11.96
N PHE A 1000 2.42 49.85 -13.10
CA PHE A 1000 1.18 49.08 -13.20
C PHE A 1000 1.21 47.84 -12.31
N LEU A 1001 2.33 47.10 -12.29
CA LEU A 1001 2.54 45.99 -11.36
C LEU A 1001 2.48 46.47 -9.90
N ALA A 1002 3.20 47.54 -9.55
CA ALA A 1002 3.28 48.05 -8.18
C ALA A 1002 1.91 48.52 -7.64
N VAL A 1003 1.11 49.20 -8.47
CA VAL A 1003 -0.24 49.65 -8.14
C VAL A 1003 -1.20 48.47 -7.96
N ILE A 1004 -1.17 47.48 -8.86
CA ILE A 1004 -1.98 46.27 -8.70
C ILE A 1004 -1.57 45.50 -7.44
N PHE A 1005 -0.28 45.47 -7.11
CA PHE A 1005 0.24 44.80 -5.92
C PHE A 1005 -0.36 45.38 -4.63
N ILE A 1006 -0.30 46.70 -4.44
CA ILE A 1006 -0.81 47.35 -3.21
C ILE A 1006 -2.33 47.20 -3.07
N ASN A 1007 -3.06 47.18 -4.19
CA ASN A 1007 -4.52 47.11 -4.21
C ASN A 1007 -5.09 45.69 -4.07
N GLN A 1008 -4.25 44.67 -3.86
CA GLN A 1008 -4.73 43.30 -3.69
C GLN A 1008 -5.56 43.12 -2.42
N LEU A 1009 -6.69 42.41 -2.53
CA LEU A 1009 -7.54 42.07 -1.38
C LEU A 1009 -6.82 41.24 -0.30
N CYS A 1010 -5.89 40.35 -0.68
CA CYS A 1010 -5.15 39.54 0.29
C CYS A 1010 -4.08 40.31 1.09
N LEU A 1011 -3.81 41.57 0.73
CA LEU A 1011 -2.92 42.47 1.46
C LEU A 1011 -3.68 43.53 2.27
N GLN A 1012 -5.01 43.58 2.18
CA GLN A 1012 -5.86 44.47 2.99
C GLN A 1012 -6.02 43.89 4.40
N LEU A 1013 -5.00 44.09 5.24
CA LEU A 1013 -4.89 43.48 6.58
C LEU A 1013 -6.04 43.87 7.52
N GLU A 1014 -6.71 44.99 7.27
CA GLU A 1014 -7.92 45.44 7.96
C GLU A 1014 -9.12 44.49 7.79
N MET A 1015 -9.13 43.66 6.75
CA MET A 1015 -10.18 42.66 6.51
C MET A 1015 -9.92 41.33 7.25
N PHE A 1016 -8.75 41.17 7.86
CA PHE A 1016 -8.38 39.92 8.55
C PHE A 1016 -8.87 39.90 9.99
N THR A 1017 -9.05 38.69 10.54
CA THR A 1017 -9.28 38.53 11.97
C THR A 1017 -8.06 39.06 12.75
N PRO A 1018 -8.22 39.57 13.99
CA PRO A 1018 -7.10 40.10 14.77
C PRO A 1018 -5.94 39.10 14.95
N SER A 1019 -6.28 37.82 15.14
CA SER A 1019 -5.32 36.70 15.23
C SER A 1019 -4.51 36.53 13.93
N LYS A 1020 -5.19 36.51 12.77
CA LYS A 1020 -4.56 36.40 11.46
C LYS A 1020 -3.72 37.63 11.12
N LYS A 1021 -4.24 38.84 11.35
CA LYS A 1021 -3.52 40.11 11.13
C LYS A 1021 -2.20 40.15 11.90
N LYS A 1022 -2.23 39.79 13.19
CA LYS A 1022 -1.02 39.73 14.03
C LYS A 1022 0.03 38.78 13.46
N LYS A 1023 -0.35 37.52 13.16
CA LYS A 1023 0.58 36.51 12.60
C LYS A 1023 1.21 36.96 11.28
N VAL A 1024 0.44 37.63 10.41
CA VAL A 1024 0.95 38.11 9.12
C VAL A 1024 1.95 39.26 9.32
N LEU A 1025 1.63 40.23 10.19
CA LEU A 1025 2.53 41.35 10.50
C LEU A 1025 3.82 40.90 11.18
N GLU A 1026 3.75 39.94 12.10
CA GLU A 1026 4.94 39.37 12.77
C GLU A 1026 5.89 38.69 11.79
N LYS A 1027 5.36 38.10 10.70
CA LYS A 1027 6.14 37.31 9.74
C LYS A 1027 6.63 38.09 8.53
N TYR A 1028 5.76 38.89 7.92
CA TYR A 1028 6.04 39.57 6.64
C TYR A 1028 6.07 41.10 6.75
N GLY A 1029 5.66 41.67 7.89
CA GLY A 1029 5.35 43.09 7.98
C GLY A 1029 4.16 43.49 7.11
N ASP A 1030 3.94 44.80 6.93
CA ASP A 1030 2.99 45.31 5.94
C ASP A 1030 3.69 45.50 4.59
N MET A 1031 3.56 44.50 3.71
CA MET A 1031 4.17 44.52 2.37
C MET A 1031 3.68 45.71 1.50
N ARG A 1032 2.52 46.30 1.80
CA ARG A 1032 2.02 47.49 1.07
C ARG A 1032 2.90 48.70 1.36
N VAL A 1033 3.36 48.85 2.60
CA VAL A 1033 4.25 49.95 3.02
C VAL A 1033 5.57 49.84 2.27
N THR A 1034 6.18 48.66 2.22
CA THR A 1034 7.43 48.43 1.48
C THR A 1034 7.30 48.79 0.00
N MET A 1035 6.24 48.33 -0.66
CA MET A 1035 5.98 48.67 -2.07
C MET A 1035 5.70 50.17 -2.24
N GLY A 1036 4.95 50.80 -1.33
CA GLY A 1036 4.66 52.23 -1.36
C GLY A 1036 5.90 53.10 -1.24
N CYS A 1037 6.82 52.73 -0.33
CA CYS A 1037 8.13 53.38 -0.21
C CYS A 1037 8.96 53.23 -1.50
N GLU A 1038 8.92 52.06 -2.14
CA GLU A 1038 9.63 51.83 -3.39
C GLU A 1038 9.03 52.65 -4.55
N ILE A 1039 7.69 52.69 -4.67
CA ILE A 1039 7.00 53.56 -5.65
C ILE A 1039 7.45 55.01 -5.45
N PHE A 1040 7.49 55.49 -4.22
CA PHE A 1040 7.92 56.85 -3.90
C PHE A 1040 9.40 57.09 -4.26
N SER A 1041 10.30 56.16 -3.94
CA SER A 1041 11.71 56.25 -4.29
C SER A 1041 11.92 56.27 -5.82
N MET A 1042 11.25 55.38 -6.54
CA MET A 1042 11.31 55.32 -8.00
C MET A 1042 10.74 56.57 -8.65
N TRP A 1043 9.67 57.13 -8.08
CA TRP A 1043 9.06 58.38 -8.51
C TRP A 1043 10.01 59.58 -8.37
N GLN A 1044 10.66 59.76 -7.22
CA GLN A 1044 11.61 60.85 -7.00
C GLN A 1044 12.78 60.84 -8.02
N ASN A 1045 13.17 59.66 -8.49
CA ASN A 1045 14.19 59.53 -9.53
C ASN A 1045 13.70 59.98 -10.91
N LEU A 1046 12.40 59.86 -11.19
CA LEU A 1046 11.75 60.33 -12.42
C LEU A 1046 11.44 61.82 -12.42
N GLU A 1047 11.29 62.44 -11.23
CA GLU A 1047 11.02 63.89 -11.12
C GLU A 1047 12.05 64.76 -11.84
N LYS A 1048 13.30 64.28 -11.96
CA LYS A 1048 14.38 64.94 -12.69
C LYS A 1048 14.19 64.96 -14.22
N PHE A 1049 13.24 64.17 -14.75
CA PHE A 1049 12.95 63.99 -16.19
C PHE A 1049 11.51 64.43 -16.57
N MET A 1050 10.82 65.15 -15.69
CA MET A 1050 9.39 65.56 -15.72
C MET A 1050 8.89 66.41 -16.91
N LEU A 1051 9.66 66.58 -17.99
CA LEU A 1051 9.25 67.36 -19.16
C LEU A 1051 8.51 66.53 -20.24
N GLY A 1052 8.35 65.22 -20.04
CA GLY A 1052 7.68 64.32 -21.01
C GLY A 1052 6.21 64.04 -20.68
N TYR A 1053 5.32 64.18 -21.66
CA TYR A 1053 3.88 63.82 -21.60
C TYR A 1053 3.62 62.41 -21.04
N GLU A 1054 4.52 61.48 -21.31
CA GLU A 1054 4.50 60.10 -20.87
C GLU A 1054 4.63 59.93 -19.34
N VAL A 1055 5.48 60.71 -18.68
CA VAL A 1055 5.66 60.68 -17.22
C VAL A 1055 4.41 61.21 -16.48
N MET A 1056 3.71 62.17 -17.10
CA MET A 1056 2.45 62.72 -16.57
C MET A 1056 1.30 61.68 -16.56
N ASN A 1057 1.26 60.78 -17.54
CA ASN A 1057 0.25 59.71 -17.56
C ASN A 1057 0.46 58.70 -16.43
N ILE A 1058 1.71 58.37 -16.13
CA ILE A 1058 2.07 57.52 -14.98
C ILE A 1058 1.63 58.20 -13.66
N PHE A 1059 1.84 59.52 -13.54
CA PHE A 1059 1.40 60.29 -12.36
C PHE A 1059 -0.12 60.22 -12.16
N ILE A 1060 -0.90 60.49 -13.20
CA ILE A 1060 -2.36 60.42 -13.14
C ILE A 1060 -2.82 59.01 -12.76
N PHE A 1061 -2.18 57.98 -13.33
CA PHE A 1061 -2.48 56.59 -13.02
C PHE A 1061 -2.21 56.24 -11.55
N ILE A 1062 -1.05 56.61 -11.00
CA ILE A 1062 -0.70 56.35 -9.60
C ILE A 1062 -1.62 57.15 -8.67
N SER A 1063 -1.80 58.45 -8.94
CA SER A 1063 -2.63 59.33 -8.11
C SER A 1063 -4.08 58.85 -8.02
N ASN A 1064 -4.69 58.45 -9.14
CA ASN A 1064 -6.07 57.96 -9.15
C ASN A 1064 -6.24 56.59 -8.48
N ASN A 1065 -5.22 55.71 -8.52
CA ASN A 1065 -5.34 54.33 -8.02
C ASN A 1065 -4.73 54.10 -6.64
N CYS A 1066 -3.94 55.03 -6.09
CA CYS A 1066 -3.31 54.93 -4.77
C CYS A 1066 -3.87 55.90 -3.73
N ALA A 1067 -4.75 56.85 -4.11
CA ALA A 1067 -5.30 57.88 -3.20
C ALA A 1067 -6.02 57.32 -1.95
N ASN A 1068 -6.58 56.10 -2.02
CA ASN A 1068 -7.22 55.45 -0.87
C ASN A 1068 -6.26 54.58 -0.04
N CYS A 1069 -5.13 54.14 -0.60
CA CYS A 1069 -4.19 53.21 0.06
C CYS A 1069 -3.01 53.91 0.75
N LEU A 1070 -2.63 55.13 0.32
CA LEU A 1070 -1.52 55.91 0.89
C LEU A 1070 -1.92 56.81 2.08
N ASN A 1071 -3.21 56.85 2.45
CA ASN A 1071 -3.72 57.56 3.63
C ASN A 1071 -3.69 56.70 4.92
N VAL A 1072 -3.22 55.45 4.83
CA VAL A 1072 -2.99 54.50 5.93
C VAL A 1072 -1.49 54.35 6.11
#